data_AF-A0A850TG48-F1
#
_entry.id   AF-A0A850TG48-F1
#
_cell.length_a   1.000
_cell.length_b   1.000
_cell.length_c   1.000
_cell.angle_alpha   90.00
_cell.angle_beta   90.00
_cell.angle_gamma   90.00
#
_symmetry.space_group_name_H-M   'P 1'
#
loop_
_entity.id
_entity.type
_entity.pdbx_description
1 polymer ?
#
loop_
_entity_poly.entity_id
_entity_poly.type
_entity_poly.pdbx_seq_one_letter_code
_entity_poly.pdbx_strand_id
1 'polypeptide(L)'
;MSEYEWMSKATNTVSKIYQAFLSDVLETHVMKNDREGTPLSKKAREQIFIKNTHIDRRVLRLMTISGKGGYSSDPEKRKRYNQYFNITLLEHLLSVVRGAMVLAALDWLARNPEMDEAILEQRLVIIAVVGFMHDIDKDLQLARDASIPLDDIAERMTRYGISDFLSRFSLSLSPDQLRYLIEKAEASQAHRHLPDIPPSREFENLTRYVRLADQLDSTWVLDNPESGGLNGIMQCLEKDQGALRSQFLKEWKKVHLFDPLHPFLLDELQRYLSRMSIHLAGIPPLIEAHQDGQLYMLLPRYKYDAILQGGLDALAGGLPFNLSLDVSNRGIPCLYNGSPTFGELENYIETLSSKQLSDLFKIKQSLKNSVEEPLDELLSEIGLQPVWPSKFTGQLLPVYASFSGLDPEEMAWLYRAAILVMLLNLKVIAKPKNAIPQSSDREKKLLEVVDKTPPEWLTSIEDDASRRTLTGLWVTALADENEDIKDSVWDEDQGLLKQWLEGTDDQPGFNRFITGEGTQVIQGVKERLNLMLAGKRVSVPDENAKGRCIFTDEPVLFSNTIKQATGLYGIKVSAFSGREGRPESVTMDSSHTNVGASSLAEHKLHAKAHDLQGGRDNGVPTLISSPVTSGLFGGLALRDDQAMHAMSVYDLSRREVKKGQVLKGMEMYQARYRFARLERMPEKTADQITMLRLILTACRRTGRPFHLFRGLPVPKKEFFFYDAMPGVLADLIGGNALCLEQLPEALHQLLIAGDLIETNGLGYDVLKLYAMPQTRFGAACMAWCHVRDEEKEGGEKKPDLIKELQTEYTKYLKGEKNMGEQEGALVKLGTAAAGIQKNPGARASSSDELLVFKICLDAVSAAKKENQTDAVSMIYAVAGELETNLVRREKAGKRENRKGKSLIEGCEEVADIFVNDVWKGVFKDKYPSQKSRRVMSSIYRVAFIKAHKEIRDAQNQTDK
;
A
#
# COMPACT_ATOMS: atom_id res chain seq x y z
N MET A 1 31.96 29.88 -4.09
CA MET A 1 30.98 28.86 -3.63
C MET A 1 31.71 27.54 -3.38
N SER A 2 31.58 26.93 -2.20
CA SER A 2 32.13 25.59 -1.94
C SER A 2 31.44 24.50 -2.78
N GLU A 3 32.04 23.31 -2.91
CA GLU A 3 31.43 22.21 -3.67
C GLU A 3 30.04 21.84 -3.16
N TYR A 4 29.90 21.80 -1.84
CA TYR A 4 28.62 21.54 -1.19
C TYR A 4 27.60 22.64 -1.46
N GLU A 5 28.00 23.92 -1.41
CA GLU A 5 27.09 25.05 -1.62
C GLU A 5 26.45 25.05 -3.00
N TRP A 6 27.22 24.84 -4.09
CA TRP A 6 26.64 24.88 -5.43
C TRP A 6 25.81 23.63 -5.74
N MET A 7 26.19 22.46 -5.20
CA MET A 7 25.38 21.23 -5.32
C MET A 7 24.05 21.39 -4.57
N SER A 8 24.08 21.97 -3.37
CA SER A 8 22.89 22.30 -2.60
C SER A 8 22.02 23.32 -3.33
N LYS A 9 22.62 24.38 -3.91
CA LYS A 9 21.91 25.34 -4.78
C LYS A 9 21.20 24.62 -5.93
N ALA A 10 21.89 23.71 -6.64
CA ALA A 10 21.31 22.93 -7.74
C ALA A 10 20.09 22.12 -7.27
N THR A 11 20.25 21.33 -6.21
CA THR A 11 19.20 20.48 -5.66
C THR A 11 18.01 21.31 -5.18
N ASN A 12 18.24 22.42 -4.47
CA ASN A 12 17.18 23.30 -3.96
C ASN A 12 16.38 24.00 -5.07
N THR A 13 17.06 24.53 -6.10
CA THR A 13 16.38 25.13 -7.25
C THR A 13 15.53 24.09 -7.98
N VAL A 14 16.04 22.87 -8.18
CA VAL A 14 15.25 21.79 -8.79
C VAL A 14 14.06 21.40 -7.90
N SER A 15 14.23 21.31 -6.58
CA SER A 15 13.13 21.03 -5.64
C SER A 15 12.03 22.08 -5.75
N LYS A 16 12.40 23.37 -5.84
CA LYS A 16 11.45 24.48 -6.01
C LYS A 16 10.65 24.34 -7.31
N ILE A 17 11.32 24.14 -8.45
CA ILE A 17 10.66 24.01 -9.76
C ILE A 17 9.81 22.74 -9.82
N TYR A 18 10.29 21.62 -9.30
CA TYR A 18 9.54 20.37 -9.29
C TYR A 18 8.31 20.46 -8.37
N GLN A 19 8.41 21.10 -7.20
CA GLN A 19 7.24 21.37 -6.35
C GLN A 19 6.20 22.25 -7.05
N ALA A 20 6.64 23.29 -7.77
CA ALA A 20 5.74 24.11 -8.57
C ALA A 20 5.06 23.29 -9.69
N PHE A 21 5.81 22.44 -10.40
CA PHE A 21 5.26 21.54 -11.41
C PHE A 21 4.23 20.57 -10.82
N LEU A 22 4.54 19.96 -9.68
CA LEU A 22 3.65 19.05 -8.95
C LEU A 22 2.34 19.76 -8.50
N SER A 23 2.41 21.01 -8.07
CA SER A 23 1.23 21.82 -7.71
C SER A 23 0.40 22.23 -8.94
N ASP A 24 1.07 22.81 -9.93
CA ASP A 24 0.40 23.52 -11.02
C ASP A 24 -0.08 22.53 -12.09
N VAL A 25 0.73 21.53 -12.45
CA VAL A 25 0.36 20.55 -13.48
C VAL A 25 -0.36 19.36 -12.84
N LEU A 26 0.25 18.71 -11.85
CA LEU A 26 -0.27 17.46 -11.32
C LEU A 26 -1.50 17.67 -10.43
N GLU A 27 -1.42 18.51 -9.40
CA GLU A 27 -2.53 18.70 -8.46
C GLU A 27 -3.70 19.47 -9.09
N THR A 28 -3.41 20.56 -9.81
CA THR A 28 -4.46 21.45 -10.32
C THR A 28 -5.13 20.92 -11.58
N HIS A 29 -4.38 20.31 -12.50
CA HIS A 29 -4.95 19.85 -13.77
C HIS A 29 -5.15 18.33 -13.81
N VAL A 30 -4.08 17.53 -13.66
CA VAL A 30 -4.18 16.07 -13.80
C VAL A 30 -5.08 15.46 -12.72
N MET A 31 -4.87 15.80 -11.45
CA MET A 31 -5.60 15.18 -10.33
C MET A 31 -7.03 15.66 -10.19
N LYS A 32 -7.37 16.88 -10.57
CA LYS A 32 -8.75 17.38 -10.50
C LYS A 32 -9.56 16.96 -11.73
N ASN A 33 -8.94 16.98 -12.91
CA ASN A 33 -9.67 16.92 -14.17
C ASN A 33 -9.42 15.62 -14.98
N ASP A 34 -8.25 14.99 -14.88
CA ASP A 34 -7.89 13.83 -15.72
C ASP A 34 -8.02 12.48 -14.99
N ARG A 35 -9.27 12.05 -14.81
CA ARG A 35 -9.59 10.80 -14.11
C ARG A 35 -10.47 9.85 -14.92
N GLU A 36 -10.15 8.56 -14.84
CA GLU A 36 -10.87 7.46 -15.45
C GLU A 36 -11.79 6.75 -14.43
N GLY A 37 -12.98 6.34 -14.89
CA GLY A 37 -13.95 5.58 -14.11
C GLY A 37 -15.38 6.10 -14.28
N THR A 38 -16.32 5.49 -13.56
CA THR A 38 -17.74 5.84 -13.65
C THR A 38 -17.97 7.31 -13.31
N PRO A 39 -18.75 8.06 -14.13
CA PRO A 39 -19.09 9.44 -13.84
C PRO A 39 -19.62 9.63 -12.42
N LEU A 40 -19.17 10.70 -11.77
CA LEU A 40 -19.64 11.04 -10.42
C LEU A 40 -21.09 11.50 -10.47
N SER A 41 -21.94 10.91 -9.62
CA SER A 41 -23.31 11.38 -9.39
C SER A 41 -23.30 12.79 -8.79
N LYS A 42 -24.40 13.54 -8.91
CA LYS A 42 -24.53 14.89 -8.34
C LYS A 42 -24.19 14.91 -6.83
N LYS A 43 -24.73 13.94 -6.09
CA LYS A 43 -24.43 13.75 -4.66
C LYS A 43 -22.94 13.52 -4.38
N ALA A 44 -22.27 12.69 -5.18
CA ALA A 44 -20.84 12.43 -5.02
C ALA A 44 -20.01 13.68 -5.32
N ARG A 45 -20.37 14.44 -6.37
CA ARG A 45 -19.71 15.73 -6.70
C ARG A 45 -19.84 16.73 -5.55
N GLU A 46 -21.04 16.88 -4.98
CA GLU A 46 -21.27 17.74 -3.81
C GLU A 46 -20.43 17.29 -2.60
N GLN A 47 -20.35 15.99 -2.33
CA GLN A 47 -19.58 15.45 -1.22
C GLN A 47 -18.07 15.66 -1.34
N ILE A 48 -17.54 15.58 -2.57
CA ILE A 48 -16.12 15.71 -2.88
C ILE A 48 -15.71 17.17 -2.99
N PHE A 49 -16.33 17.93 -3.90
CA PHE A 49 -15.84 19.25 -4.29
C PHE A 49 -16.40 20.40 -3.45
N ILE A 50 -17.57 20.23 -2.82
CA ILE A 50 -18.21 21.29 -2.02
C ILE A 50 -18.02 21.01 -0.53
N LYS A 51 -18.35 19.80 -0.08
CA LYS A 51 -18.32 19.45 1.35
C LYS A 51 -16.96 18.94 1.83
N ASN A 52 -16.06 18.58 0.92
CA ASN A 52 -14.74 17.99 1.23
C ASN A 52 -14.82 16.82 2.24
N THR A 53 -15.90 16.05 2.19
CA THR A 53 -16.15 14.92 3.12
C THR A 53 -15.64 13.60 2.57
N HIS A 54 -15.46 13.53 1.25
CA HIS A 54 -15.05 12.34 0.52
C HIS A 54 -13.97 12.68 -0.50
N ILE A 55 -13.08 11.73 -0.78
CA ILE A 55 -12.14 11.83 -1.91
C ILE A 55 -12.77 11.34 -3.23
N ASP A 56 -12.22 11.78 -4.37
CA ASP A 56 -12.62 11.25 -5.68
C ASP A 56 -12.22 9.78 -5.81
N ARG A 57 -13.21 8.95 -6.15
CA ARG A 57 -13.06 7.49 -6.30
C ARG A 57 -12.47 7.08 -7.66
N ARG A 58 -12.45 7.98 -8.64
CA ARG A 58 -11.92 7.71 -9.97
C ARG A 58 -10.39 7.71 -9.93
N VAL A 59 -9.78 6.89 -10.76
CA VAL A 59 -8.32 6.72 -10.82
C VAL A 59 -7.73 7.77 -11.75
N LEU A 60 -6.52 8.27 -11.49
CA LEU A 60 -5.86 9.17 -12.44
C LEU A 60 -5.61 8.43 -13.76
N ARG A 61 -5.94 9.05 -14.90
CA ARG A 61 -5.85 8.37 -16.20
C ARG A 61 -4.42 7.94 -16.52
N LEU A 62 -3.42 8.78 -16.25
CA LEU A 62 -2.01 8.43 -16.47
C LEU A 62 -1.51 7.28 -15.57
N MET A 63 -2.23 6.93 -14.49
CA MET A 63 -1.94 5.74 -13.68
C MET A 63 -2.56 4.47 -14.24
N THR A 64 -3.46 4.54 -15.23
CA THR A 64 -4.10 3.37 -15.85
C THR A 64 -3.42 2.92 -17.14
N ILE A 65 -2.42 3.69 -17.60
CA ILE A 65 -1.63 3.42 -18.79
C ILE A 65 -0.25 2.92 -18.35
N SER A 66 0.25 1.84 -18.95
CA SER A 66 1.63 1.38 -18.69
C SER A 66 2.65 2.29 -19.37
N GLY A 67 3.61 2.79 -18.58
CA GLY A 67 4.76 3.53 -19.09
C GLY A 67 5.82 2.58 -19.64
N LYS A 68 6.16 1.55 -18.86
CA LYS A 68 7.01 0.43 -19.28
C LYS A 68 6.39 -0.87 -18.76
N GLY A 69 6.73 -1.99 -19.40
CA GLY A 69 6.09 -3.28 -19.17
C GLY A 69 4.61 -3.29 -19.60
N GLY A 70 3.81 -4.14 -18.95
CA GLY A 70 2.36 -4.20 -19.17
C GLY A 70 1.88 -5.45 -19.91
N TYR A 71 0.60 -5.47 -20.28
CA TYR A 71 -0.04 -6.57 -20.99
C TYR A 71 -0.68 -6.12 -22.31
N SER A 72 -0.53 -6.93 -23.36
CA SER A 72 -1.24 -6.77 -24.63
C SER A 72 -1.78 -8.11 -25.12
N SER A 73 -2.92 -8.11 -25.81
CA SER A 73 -3.44 -9.28 -26.54
C SER A 73 -2.56 -9.64 -27.74
N ASP A 74 -1.84 -8.66 -28.31
CA ASP A 74 -0.88 -8.85 -29.40
C ASP A 74 0.40 -9.57 -28.88
N PRO A 75 0.73 -10.77 -29.39
CA PRO A 75 1.90 -11.53 -28.96
C PRO A 75 3.25 -10.79 -29.09
N GLU A 76 3.44 -9.98 -30.14
CA GLU A 76 4.70 -9.27 -30.38
C GLU A 76 4.88 -8.10 -29.41
N LYS A 77 3.80 -7.33 -29.16
CA LYS A 77 3.79 -6.32 -28.10
C LYS A 77 3.99 -6.96 -26.72
N ARG A 78 3.33 -8.07 -26.45
CA ARG A 78 3.47 -8.80 -25.17
C ARG A 78 4.91 -9.25 -24.94
N LYS A 79 5.58 -9.79 -25.96
CA LYS A 79 6.99 -10.21 -25.85
C LYS A 79 7.91 -9.05 -25.47
N ARG A 80 7.68 -7.86 -26.03
CA ARG A 80 8.42 -6.63 -25.68
C ARG A 80 8.13 -6.17 -24.26
N TYR A 81 6.85 -6.11 -23.87
CA TYR A 81 6.46 -5.71 -22.51
C TYR A 81 7.00 -6.64 -21.43
N ASN A 82 7.08 -7.94 -21.71
CA ASN A 82 7.59 -8.95 -20.77
C ASN A 82 9.06 -8.76 -20.38
N GLN A 83 9.81 -7.89 -21.05
CA GLN A 83 11.21 -7.57 -20.74
C GLN A 83 11.36 -6.53 -19.62
N TYR A 84 10.27 -5.87 -19.22
CA TYR A 84 10.33 -4.75 -18.29
C TYR A 84 9.44 -5.00 -17.07
N PHE A 85 9.81 -4.39 -15.94
CA PHE A 85 8.92 -4.22 -14.80
C PHE A 85 7.74 -3.32 -15.21
N ASN A 86 6.53 -3.71 -14.79
CA ASN A 86 5.34 -2.94 -15.13
C ASN A 86 5.21 -1.72 -14.21
N ILE A 87 5.34 -0.54 -14.79
CA ILE A 87 5.17 0.75 -14.10
C ILE A 87 4.15 1.61 -14.82
N THR A 88 3.49 2.51 -14.09
CA THR A 88 2.52 3.43 -14.68
C THR A 88 3.21 4.49 -15.53
N LEU A 89 2.48 5.04 -16.51
CA LEU A 89 2.96 6.14 -17.34
C LEU A 89 3.24 7.37 -16.47
N LEU A 90 2.39 7.67 -15.50
CA LEU A 90 2.63 8.79 -14.59
C LEU A 90 3.94 8.66 -13.81
N GLU A 91 4.23 7.48 -13.25
CA GLU A 91 5.48 7.24 -12.50
C GLU A 91 6.70 7.39 -13.40
N HIS A 92 6.64 6.83 -14.62
CA HIS A 92 7.68 6.97 -15.63
C HIS A 92 7.94 8.45 -15.98
N LEU A 93 6.89 9.21 -16.33
CA LEU A 93 7.01 10.62 -16.71
C LEU A 93 7.60 11.47 -15.57
N LEU A 94 7.14 11.25 -14.33
CA LEU A 94 7.66 11.98 -13.17
C LEU A 94 9.13 11.64 -12.86
N SER A 95 9.53 10.37 -13.06
CA SER A 95 10.93 9.93 -12.94
C SER A 95 11.82 10.66 -13.95
N VAL A 96 11.41 10.72 -15.22
CA VAL A 96 12.15 11.41 -16.30
C VAL A 96 12.25 12.91 -16.05
N VAL A 97 11.15 13.58 -15.68
CA VAL A 97 11.12 15.02 -15.35
C VAL A 97 12.13 15.35 -14.26
N ARG A 98 12.06 14.63 -13.14
CA ARG A 98 12.96 14.85 -12.01
C ARG A 98 14.41 14.54 -12.37
N GLY A 99 14.66 13.39 -12.98
CA GLY A 99 16.01 12.96 -13.37
C GLY A 99 16.69 13.96 -14.29
N ALA A 100 15.99 14.40 -15.34
CA ALA A 100 16.52 15.34 -16.32
C ALA A 100 16.85 16.70 -15.70
N MET A 101 15.96 17.25 -14.86
CA MET A 101 16.19 18.54 -14.20
C MET A 101 17.41 18.53 -13.29
N VAL A 102 17.58 17.48 -12.48
CA VAL A 102 18.71 17.39 -11.55
C VAL A 102 20.02 17.18 -12.28
N LEU A 103 20.07 16.27 -13.26
CA LEU A 103 21.26 16.06 -14.09
C LEU A 103 21.67 17.37 -14.76
N ALA A 104 20.72 18.13 -15.30
CA ALA A 104 20.97 19.40 -15.94
C ALA A 104 21.48 20.47 -14.96
N ALA A 105 20.80 20.66 -13.83
CA ALA A 105 21.19 21.66 -12.83
C ALA A 105 22.59 21.39 -12.26
N LEU A 106 22.89 20.14 -11.91
CA LEU A 106 24.20 19.75 -11.40
C LEU A 106 25.29 19.92 -12.47
N ASP A 107 25.03 19.52 -13.72
CA ASP A 107 26.02 19.66 -14.80
C ASP A 107 26.29 21.12 -15.17
N TRP A 108 25.28 21.99 -15.06
CA TRP A 108 25.44 23.42 -15.32
C TRP A 108 26.15 24.16 -14.19
N LEU A 109 25.75 23.95 -12.95
CA LEU A 109 26.35 24.64 -11.81
C LEU A 109 27.76 24.12 -11.49
N ALA A 110 28.08 22.86 -11.82
CA ALA A 110 29.46 22.38 -11.76
C ALA A 110 30.40 23.15 -12.71
N ARG A 111 29.89 23.63 -13.84
CA ARG A 111 30.66 24.38 -14.85
C ARG A 111 30.60 25.89 -14.68
N ASN A 112 29.51 26.38 -14.10
CA ASN A 112 29.28 27.79 -13.81
C ASN A 112 28.49 27.94 -12.49
N PRO A 113 29.15 27.88 -11.32
CA PRO A 113 28.48 27.97 -10.02
C PRO A 113 27.68 29.27 -9.82
N GLU A 114 28.12 30.35 -10.48
CA GLU A 114 27.54 31.68 -10.41
C GLU A 114 26.48 31.91 -11.51
N MET A 115 25.95 30.85 -12.14
CA MET A 115 24.83 30.98 -13.08
C MET A 115 23.66 31.70 -12.41
N ASP A 116 23.08 32.65 -13.15
CA ASP A 116 21.87 33.37 -12.77
C ASP A 116 20.73 32.38 -12.50
N GLU A 117 20.11 32.51 -11.33
CA GLU A 117 19.06 31.61 -10.87
C GLU A 117 17.83 31.67 -11.77
N ALA A 118 17.45 32.84 -12.30
CA ALA A 118 16.31 32.96 -13.20
C ALA A 118 16.53 32.23 -14.53
N ILE A 119 17.76 32.27 -15.05
CA ILE A 119 18.13 31.51 -16.27
C ILE A 119 18.07 30.01 -16.00
N LEU A 120 18.59 29.57 -14.84
CA LEU A 120 18.52 28.16 -14.43
C LEU A 120 17.05 27.70 -14.31
N GLU A 121 16.21 28.46 -13.61
CA GLU A 121 14.79 28.17 -13.43
C GLU A 121 14.06 28.03 -14.78
N GLN A 122 14.23 28.98 -15.69
CA GLN A 122 13.60 28.93 -17.02
C GLN A 122 13.99 27.68 -17.79
N ARG A 123 15.27 27.29 -17.77
CA ARG A 123 15.74 26.07 -18.45
C ARG A 123 15.17 24.81 -17.82
N LEU A 124 15.07 24.75 -16.49
CA LEU A 124 14.48 23.62 -15.79
C LEU A 124 12.98 23.47 -16.08
N VAL A 125 12.25 24.58 -16.21
CA VAL A 125 10.83 24.58 -16.59
C VAL A 125 10.61 23.96 -17.98
N ILE A 126 11.44 24.30 -18.96
CA ILE A 126 11.38 23.68 -20.30
C ILE A 126 11.68 22.18 -20.21
N ILE A 127 12.69 21.77 -19.44
CA ILE A 127 12.99 20.34 -19.22
C ILE A 127 11.80 19.62 -18.60
N ALA A 128 11.14 20.21 -17.60
CA ALA A 128 9.98 19.61 -16.95
C ALA A 128 8.82 19.39 -17.93
N VAL A 129 8.51 20.38 -18.76
CA VAL A 129 7.43 20.27 -19.76
C VAL A 129 7.75 19.23 -20.82
N VAL A 130 8.96 19.27 -21.39
CA VAL A 130 9.36 18.31 -22.43
C VAL A 130 9.42 16.89 -21.85
N GLY A 131 9.99 16.72 -20.65
CA GLY A 131 10.06 15.43 -19.98
C GLY A 131 8.69 14.83 -19.64
N PHE A 132 7.72 15.66 -19.24
CA PHE A 132 6.37 15.18 -18.95
C PHE A 132 5.59 14.79 -20.21
N MET A 133 5.90 15.42 -21.34
CA MET A 133 5.16 15.25 -22.59
C MET A 133 5.88 14.33 -23.59
N HIS A 134 7.06 13.79 -23.27
CA HIS A 134 7.88 13.08 -24.25
C HIS A 134 7.21 11.81 -24.82
N ASP A 135 6.53 11.05 -23.96
CA ASP A 135 5.82 9.79 -24.28
C ASP A 135 4.31 10.03 -24.57
N ILE A 136 3.98 11.18 -25.17
CA ILE A 136 2.58 11.55 -25.46
C ILE A 136 1.90 10.60 -26.46
N ASP A 137 2.67 9.89 -27.28
CA ASP A 137 2.16 8.86 -28.18
C ASP A 137 1.42 7.75 -27.42
N LYS A 138 1.94 7.31 -26.27
CA LYS A 138 1.27 6.33 -25.39
C LYS A 138 0.00 6.90 -24.79
N ASP A 139 0.02 8.16 -24.41
CA ASP A 139 -1.13 8.85 -23.86
C ASP A 139 -2.28 9.03 -24.88
N LEU A 140 -1.92 9.19 -26.15
CA LEU A 140 -2.84 9.26 -27.30
C LEU A 140 -3.16 7.88 -27.89
N GLN A 141 -2.56 6.79 -27.38
CA GLN A 141 -2.68 5.43 -27.91
C GLN A 141 -2.26 5.30 -29.38
N LEU A 142 -1.29 6.12 -29.80
CA LEU A 142 -0.74 6.08 -31.14
C LEU A 142 0.28 4.95 -31.28
N ALA A 143 0.48 4.49 -32.51
CA ALA A 143 1.65 3.67 -32.81
C ALA A 143 2.92 4.52 -32.68
N ARG A 144 4.02 3.93 -32.22
CA ARG A 144 5.28 4.66 -31.94
C ARG A 144 5.74 5.56 -33.09
N ASP A 145 5.59 5.08 -34.33
CA ASP A 145 6.03 5.81 -35.52
C ASP A 145 4.92 6.67 -36.15
N ALA A 146 3.75 6.83 -35.52
CA ALA A 146 2.70 7.71 -36.03
C ALA A 146 3.07 9.18 -35.79
N SER A 147 2.64 10.07 -36.70
CA SER A 147 2.79 11.51 -36.49
C SER A 147 1.80 11.98 -35.41
N ILE A 148 2.26 12.85 -34.50
CA ILE A 148 1.43 13.42 -33.45
C ILE A 148 0.73 14.68 -34.02
N PRO A 149 -0.62 14.70 -34.09
CA PRO A 149 -1.35 15.87 -34.58
C PRO A 149 -1.17 17.10 -33.67
N LEU A 150 -1.09 18.29 -34.27
CA LEU A 150 -0.92 19.54 -33.53
C LEU A 150 -2.13 19.86 -32.62
N ASP A 151 -3.34 19.51 -33.07
CA ASP A 151 -4.57 19.69 -32.29
C ASP A 151 -4.55 18.83 -31.01
N ASP A 152 -3.99 17.62 -31.09
CA ASP A 152 -3.84 16.74 -29.93
C ASP A 152 -2.78 17.29 -28.95
N ILE A 153 -1.67 17.85 -29.44
CA ILE A 153 -0.71 18.55 -28.59
C ILE A 153 -1.37 19.74 -27.89
N ALA A 154 -2.11 20.57 -28.63
CA ALA A 154 -2.79 21.72 -28.08
C ALA A 154 -3.80 21.33 -27.00
N GLU A 155 -4.61 20.28 -27.25
CA GLU A 155 -5.54 19.75 -26.24
C GLU A 155 -4.80 19.27 -25.00
N ARG A 156 -3.68 18.54 -25.14
CA ARG A 156 -2.91 18.05 -23.98
C ARG A 156 -2.22 19.16 -23.20
N MET A 157 -1.74 20.20 -23.89
CA MET A 157 -1.23 21.40 -23.24
C MET A 157 -2.31 22.07 -22.37
N THR A 158 -3.55 22.17 -22.85
CA THR A 158 -4.68 22.68 -22.06
C THR A 158 -5.07 21.72 -20.95
N ARG A 159 -5.19 20.42 -21.25
CA ARG A 159 -5.61 19.37 -20.31
C ARG A 159 -4.72 19.30 -19.08
N TYR A 160 -3.41 19.49 -19.28
CA TYR A 160 -2.40 19.45 -18.22
C TYR A 160 -1.98 20.82 -17.70
N GLY A 161 -2.52 21.93 -18.23
CA GLY A 161 -2.16 23.28 -17.77
C GLY A 161 -0.72 23.67 -18.09
N ILE A 162 -0.15 23.12 -19.16
CA ILE A 162 1.25 23.36 -19.56
C ILE A 162 1.47 24.83 -19.91
N SER A 163 0.52 25.44 -20.63
CA SER A 163 0.62 26.86 -21.01
C SER A 163 0.62 27.77 -19.79
N ASP A 164 -0.23 27.47 -18.80
CA ASP A 164 -0.33 28.24 -17.56
C ASP A 164 0.96 28.12 -16.75
N PHE A 165 1.49 26.89 -16.63
CA PHE A 165 2.77 26.64 -15.96
C PHE A 165 3.95 27.36 -16.62
N LEU A 166 4.05 27.34 -17.96
CA LEU A 166 5.08 28.07 -18.69
C LEU A 166 4.98 29.59 -18.47
N SER A 167 3.76 30.13 -18.50
CA SER A 167 3.52 31.57 -18.37
C SER A 167 3.96 32.13 -17.02
N ARG A 168 3.85 31.33 -15.94
CA ARG A 168 4.31 31.68 -14.59
C ARG A 168 5.80 32.03 -14.54
N PHE A 169 6.60 31.46 -15.44
CA PHE A 169 8.04 31.67 -15.56
C PHE A 169 8.42 32.55 -16.76
N SER A 170 7.47 33.30 -17.30
CA SER A 170 7.65 34.18 -18.48
C SER A 170 8.10 33.42 -19.73
N LEU A 171 7.64 32.17 -19.88
CA LEU A 171 7.92 31.32 -21.05
C LEU A 171 6.65 31.05 -21.84
N SER A 172 6.80 30.79 -23.13
CA SER A 172 5.72 30.30 -24.00
C SER A 172 6.28 29.38 -25.07
N LEU A 173 5.51 28.35 -25.43
CA LEU A 173 5.80 27.44 -26.53
C LEU A 173 4.50 27.23 -27.33
N SER A 174 4.59 27.25 -28.65
CA SER A 174 3.47 26.81 -29.49
C SER A 174 3.36 25.27 -29.49
N PRO A 175 2.19 24.70 -29.83
CA PRO A 175 2.04 23.25 -29.98
C PRO A 175 3.07 22.63 -30.94
N ASP A 176 3.38 23.35 -32.03
CA ASP A 176 4.35 22.90 -33.03
C ASP A 176 5.79 22.92 -32.52
N GLN A 177 6.17 23.95 -31.75
CA GLN A 177 7.46 24.01 -31.07
C GLN A 177 7.61 22.90 -30.03
N LEU A 178 6.55 22.64 -29.25
CA LEU A 178 6.57 21.58 -28.25
C LEU A 178 6.69 20.19 -28.91
N ARG A 179 5.93 19.93 -29.98
CA ARG A 179 6.06 18.70 -30.78
C ARG A 179 7.49 18.51 -31.25
N TYR A 180 8.11 19.54 -31.81
CA TYR A 180 9.50 19.47 -32.28
C TYR A 180 10.48 19.15 -31.14
N LEU A 181 10.32 19.75 -29.96
CA LEU A 181 11.16 19.46 -28.79
C LEU A 181 10.97 18.03 -28.26
N ILE A 182 9.74 17.51 -28.27
CA ILE A 182 9.41 16.11 -27.93
C ILE A 182 10.10 15.15 -28.91
N GLU A 183 9.91 15.37 -30.22
CA GLU A 183 10.55 14.56 -31.27
C GLU A 183 12.09 14.64 -31.19
N LYS A 184 12.65 15.78 -30.78
CA LYS A 184 14.08 15.93 -30.51
C LYS A 184 14.54 15.14 -29.30
N ALA A 185 13.72 14.95 -28.26
CA ALA A 185 14.07 14.09 -27.13
C ALA A 185 14.21 12.62 -27.58
N GLU A 186 13.40 12.19 -28.55
CA GLU A 186 13.47 10.84 -29.12
C GLU A 186 14.50 10.70 -30.26
N ALA A 187 15.56 9.93 -30.04
CA ALA A 187 16.62 9.78 -31.04
C ALA A 187 16.14 9.23 -32.41
N SER A 188 15.11 8.37 -32.42
CA SER A 188 14.54 7.76 -33.64
C SER A 188 13.62 8.69 -34.42
N GLN A 189 13.13 9.77 -33.80
CA GLN A 189 12.18 10.71 -34.40
C GLN A 189 12.77 12.11 -34.59
N ALA A 190 14.03 12.30 -34.23
CA ALA A 190 14.70 13.58 -34.39
C ALA A 190 14.61 14.06 -35.86
N HIS A 191 14.16 15.31 -36.04
CA HIS A 191 14.04 16.00 -37.34
C HIS A 191 12.86 15.60 -38.23
N ARG A 192 11.83 14.94 -37.68
CA ARG A 192 10.66 14.51 -38.47
C ARG A 192 9.81 15.70 -38.93
N HIS A 193 9.53 16.65 -38.03
CA HIS A 193 8.77 17.85 -38.36
C HIS A 193 9.51 19.11 -37.88
N LEU A 194 9.88 19.99 -38.81
CA LEU A 194 10.42 21.32 -38.49
C LEU A 194 9.28 22.29 -38.24
N PRO A 195 9.30 23.05 -37.13
CA PRO A 195 8.25 24.02 -36.86
C PRO A 195 8.39 25.27 -37.72
N ASP A 196 7.27 25.95 -37.98
CA ASP A 196 7.26 27.20 -38.77
C ASP A 196 8.13 28.30 -38.12
N ILE A 197 8.11 28.35 -36.78
CA ILE A 197 8.96 29.22 -35.98
C ILE A 197 9.78 28.33 -35.03
N PRO A 198 11.11 28.21 -35.22
CA PRO A 198 11.95 27.37 -34.37
C PRO A 198 11.96 27.88 -32.93
N PRO A 199 12.00 26.98 -31.92
CA PRO A 199 12.24 27.38 -30.55
C PRO A 199 13.66 27.95 -30.40
N SER A 200 13.95 28.60 -29.28
CA SER A 200 15.31 29.05 -28.96
C SER A 200 16.31 27.90 -29.09
N ARG A 201 17.46 28.16 -29.72
CA ARG A 201 18.54 27.17 -29.88
C ARG A 201 19.01 26.60 -28.54
N GLU A 202 18.88 27.37 -27.46
CA GLU A 202 19.17 26.88 -26.12
C GLU A 202 18.26 25.73 -25.70
N PHE A 203 16.96 25.81 -26.03
CA PHE A 203 15.95 24.80 -25.67
C PHE A 203 16.20 23.47 -26.38
N GLU A 204 16.68 23.49 -27.62
CA GLU A 204 17.02 22.26 -28.34
C GLU A 204 18.07 21.42 -27.59
N ASN A 205 19.07 22.07 -26.99
CA ASN A 205 20.13 21.37 -26.27
C ASN A 205 19.63 20.72 -24.97
N LEU A 206 18.53 21.23 -24.40
CA LEU A 206 17.94 20.72 -23.15
C LEU A 206 17.38 19.30 -23.33
N THR A 207 16.90 18.97 -24.52
CA THR A 207 16.30 17.66 -24.86
C THR A 207 17.26 16.48 -24.64
N ARG A 208 18.58 16.73 -24.63
CA ARG A 208 19.60 15.70 -24.36
C ARG A 208 19.51 15.16 -22.93
N TYR A 209 19.18 16.00 -21.95
CA TYR A 209 19.01 15.57 -20.55
C TYR A 209 17.73 14.75 -20.38
N VAL A 210 16.65 15.13 -21.07
CA VAL A 210 15.40 14.35 -21.09
C VAL A 210 15.64 12.96 -21.68
N ARG A 211 16.33 12.90 -22.83
CA ARG A 211 16.71 11.63 -23.47
C ARG A 211 17.54 10.74 -22.55
N LEU A 212 18.56 11.30 -21.90
CA LEU A 212 19.39 10.52 -20.98
C LEU A 212 18.54 10.00 -19.80
N ALA A 213 17.67 10.82 -19.22
CA ALA A 213 16.81 10.40 -18.12
C ALA A 213 15.83 9.27 -18.52
N ASP A 214 15.18 9.34 -19.69
CA ASP A 214 14.34 8.24 -20.20
C ASP A 214 15.14 6.95 -20.47
N GLN A 215 16.36 7.07 -20.99
CA GLN A 215 17.25 5.91 -21.18
C GLN A 215 17.64 5.25 -19.85
N LEU A 216 18.01 6.05 -18.85
CA LEU A 216 18.36 5.56 -17.52
C LEU A 216 17.16 4.89 -16.84
N ASP A 217 15.97 5.51 -16.91
CA ASP A 217 14.73 4.96 -16.36
C ASP A 217 14.32 3.65 -17.06
N SER A 218 14.39 3.61 -18.40
CA SER A 218 14.13 2.40 -19.20
C SER A 218 15.11 1.27 -18.87
N THR A 219 16.38 1.60 -18.62
CA THR A 219 17.43 0.63 -18.29
C THR A 219 17.24 0.09 -16.88
N TRP A 220 16.82 0.95 -15.94
CA TRP A 220 16.50 0.57 -14.57
C TRP A 220 15.44 -0.52 -14.51
N VAL A 221 14.33 -0.31 -15.23
CA VAL A 221 13.18 -1.23 -15.21
C VAL A 221 13.29 -2.36 -16.23
N LEU A 222 14.43 -2.52 -16.90
CA LEU A 222 14.70 -3.67 -17.76
C LEU A 222 15.05 -4.89 -16.90
N ASP A 223 14.26 -5.95 -17.03
CA ASP A 223 14.47 -7.25 -16.37
C ASP A 223 15.53 -8.07 -17.12
N ASN A 224 16.75 -7.52 -17.15
CA ASN A 224 17.93 -8.18 -17.70
C ASN A 224 19.11 -8.04 -16.71
N PRO A 225 19.67 -9.14 -16.19
CA PRO A 225 20.76 -9.07 -15.21
C PRO A 225 22.05 -8.41 -15.70
N GLU A 226 22.33 -8.44 -17.00
CA GLU A 226 23.56 -7.93 -17.60
C GLU A 226 23.43 -6.47 -18.06
N SER A 227 22.33 -6.16 -18.74
CA SER A 227 22.10 -4.86 -19.39
C SER A 227 21.07 -3.98 -18.68
N GLY A 228 20.36 -4.50 -17.67
CA GLY A 228 19.34 -3.79 -16.90
C GLY A 228 19.76 -3.51 -15.45
N GLY A 229 18.84 -2.95 -14.67
CA GLY A 229 19.06 -2.65 -13.25
C GLY A 229 20.24 -1.71 -12.99
N LEU A 230 20.88 -1.83 -11.82
CA LEU A 230 21.97 -0.93 -11.40
C LEU A 230 23.20 -1.00 -12.33
N ASN A 231 23.55 -2.20 -12.80
CA ASN A 231 24.71 -2.38 -13.68
C ASN A 231 24.46 -1.74 -15.05
N GLY A 232 23.26 -1.90 -15.61
CA GLY A 232 22.87 -1.28 -16.87
C GLY A 232 22.92 0.25 -16.79
N ILE A 233 22.42 0.84 -15.70
CA ILE A 233 22.49 2.31 -15.48
C ILE A 233 23.93 2.81 -15.46
N MET A 234 24.82 2.13 -14.72
CA MET A 234 26.24 2.52 -14.68
C MET A 234 26.88 2.46 -16.07
N GLN A 235 26.62 1.40 -16.84
CA GLN A 235 27.10 1.30 -18.23
C GLN A 235 26.51 2.39 -19.15
N CYS A 236 25.24 2.76 -18.94
CA CYS A 236 24.60 3.83 -19.69
C CYS A 236 25.29 5.18 -19.43
N LEU A 237 25.61 5.49 -18.17
CA LEU A 237 26.34 6.70 -17.78
C LEU A 237 27.77 6.73 -18.30
N GLU A 238 28.48 5.60 -18.25
CA GLU A 238 29.85 5.47 -18.80
C GLU A 238 29.90 5.70 -20.31
N LYS A 239 28.87 5.23 -21.03
CA LYS A 239 28.74 5.37 -22.49
C LYS A 239 28.13 6.71 -22.92
N ASP A 240 27.70 7.58 -21.99
CA ASP A 240 27.20 8.90 -22.36
C ASP A 240 28.32 9.75 -22.97
N GLN A 241 28.17 10.09 -24.26
CA GLN A 241 29.15 10.86 -25.03
C GLN A 241 28.75 12.33 -25.23
N GLY A 242 27.64 12.82 -24.66
CA GLY A 242 27.22 14.18 -25.03
C GLY A 242 26.13 14.88 -24.21
N ALA A 243 25.48 14.23 -23.24
CA ALA A 243 24.53 14.92 -22.35
C ALA A 243 25.24 15.51 -21.12
N LEU A 244 26.03 14.70 -20.40
CA LEU A 244 26.76 15.11 -19.20
C LEU A 244 28.20 15.51 -19.55
N ARG A 245 28.58 16.74 -19.22
CA ARG A 245 29.96 17.23 -19.39
C ARG A 245 30.80 17.04 -18.13
N SER A 246 30.15 16.98 -16.98
CA SER A 246 30.79 16.82 -15.67
C SER A 246 30.99 15.35 -15.33
N GLN A 247 32.24 14.94 -15.09
CA GLN A 247 32.61 13.54 -14.90
C GLN A 247 32.02 12.91 -13.63
N PHE A 248 31.93 13.67 -12.53
CA PHE A 248 31.41 13.14 -11.25
C PHE A 248 29.96 12.64 -11.35
N LEU A 249 29.14 13.18 -12.27
CA LEU A 249 27.77 12.72 -12.52
C LEU A 249 27.70 11.35 -13.20
N LYS A 250 28.83 10.83 -13.68
CA LYS A 250 28.98 9.48 -14.23
C LYS A 250 29.48 8.49 -13.17
N GLU A 251 29.88 8.97 -11.99
CA GLU A 251 30.56 8.17 -10.97
C GLU A 251 29.65 7.85 -9.78
N TRP A 252 29.01 6.69 -9.85
CA TRP A 252 28.12 6.16 -8.81
C TRP A 252 28.63 4.83 -8.29
N LYS A 253 28.31 4.51 -7.03
CA LYS A 253 28.63 3.22 -6.43
C LYS A 253 27.35 2.59 -5.87
N LYS A 254 27.15 1.32 -6.22
CA LYS A 254 25.93 0.58 -5.88
C LYS A 254 25.90 0.13 -4.43
N VAL A 255 24.72 0.26 -3.83
CA VAL A 255 24.28 -0.50 -2.66
C VAL A 255 23.28 -1.51 -3.17
N HIS A 256 23.58 -2.80 -3.00
CA HIS A 256 22.67 -3.90 -3.32
C HIS A 256 22.66 -4.86 -2.16
N LEU A 257 21.51 -5.00 -1.51
CA LEU A 257 21.35 -5.83 -0.31
C LEU A 257 20.11 -6.70 -0.48
N PHE A 258 20.29 -8.02 -0.42
CA PHE A 258 19.21 -9.00 -0.43
C PHE A 258 18.95 -9.50 1.00
N ASP A 259 17.83 -9.10 1.59
CA ASP A 259 17.43 -9.53 2.94
C ASP A 259 15.90 -9.65 3.08
N PRO A 260 15.29 -10.65 2.42
CA PRO A 260 13.84 -10.82 2.39
C PRO A 260 13.23 -11.14 3.77
N LEU A 261 14.06 -11.51 4.75
CA LEU A 261 13.66 -11.76 6.13
C LEU A 261 13.49 -10.49 6.96
N HIS A 262 14.11 -9.37 6.57
CA HIS A 262 14.09 -8.13 7.34
C HIS A 262 13.66 -6.89 6.54
N PRO A 263 12.49 -6.91 5.89
CA PRO A 263 12.05 -5.80 5.03
C PRO A 263 11.85 -4.46 5.76
N PHE A 264 11.48 -4.42 7.04
CA PHE A 264 11.32 -3.15 7.75
C PHE A 264 12.66 -2.52 8.13
N LEU A 265 13.68 -3.34 8.43
CA LEU A 265 15.06 -2.87 8.56
C LEU A 265 15.59 -2.29 7.24
N LEU A 266 15.28 -2.92 6.09
CA LEU A 266 15.65 -2.36 4.78
C LEU A 266 14.93 -1.04 4.49
N ASP A 267 13.65 -0.91 4.86
CA ASP A 267 12.90 0.36 4.72
C ASP A 267 13.60 1.49 5.50
N GLU A 268 14.01 1.25 6.75
CA GLU A 268 14.71 2.23 7.58
C GLU A 268 16.12 2.53 7.04
N LEU A 269 16.87 1.51 6.61
CA LEU A 269 18.20 1.69 6.02
C LEU A 269 18.14 2.57 4.75
N GLN A 270 17.18 2.31 3.87
CA GLN A 270 16.94 3.13 2.68
C GLN A 270 16.72 4.61 3.05
N ARG A 271 15.86 4.86 4.04
CA ARG A 271 15.56 6.22 4.51
C ARG A 271 16.81 6.94 4.99
N TYR A 272 17.60 6.30 5.86
CA TYR A 272 18.78 6.92 6.44
C TYR A 272 19.91 7.14 5.43
N LEU A 273 20.16 6.18 4.53
CA LEU A 273 21.15 6.36 3.46
C LEU A 273 20.77 7.52 2.53
N SER A 274 19.49 7.65 2.19
CA SER A 274 19.01 8.75 1.36
C SER A 274 19.19 10.11 2.03
N ARG A 275 18.83 10.21 3.32
CA ARG A 275 19.03 11.44 4.12
C ARG A 275 20.51 11.82 4.20
N MET A 276 21.39 10.85 4.46
CA MET A 276 22.83 11.09 4.56
C MET A 276 23.45 11.46 3.21
N SER A 277 22.95 10.94 2.08
CA SER A 277 23.39 11.37 0.75
C SER A 277 23.18 12.87 0.55
N ILE A 278 21.98 13.38 0.84
CA ILE A 278 21.68 14.81 0.69
C ILE A 278 22.54 15.63 1.66
N HIS A 279 22.62 15.22 2.93
CA HIS A 279 23.32 15.98 3.96
C HIS A 279 24.85 16.04 3.75
N LEU A 280 25.48 14.94 3.34
CA LEU A 280 26.94 14.85 3.24
C LEU A 280 27.48 15.15 1.84
N ALA A 281 26.67 14.94 0.80
CA ALA A 281 27.09 15.09 -0.59
C ALA A 281 26.36 16.24 -1.31
N GLY A 282 25.30 16.82 -0.74
CA GLY A 282 24.49 17.87 -1.38
C GLY A 282 23.55 17.35 -2.47
N ILE A 283 23.57 16.03 -2.74
CA ILE A 283 22.79 15.38 -3.81
C ILE A 283 22.12 14.09 -3.28
N PRO A 284 20.86 13.82 -3.69
CA PRO A 284 20.18 12.58 -3.30
C PRO A 284 20.73 11.35 -4.07
N PRO A 285 20.39 10.12 -3.64
CA PRO A 285 20.73 8.91 -4.39
C PRO A 285 20.18 8.97 -5.81
N LEU A 286 20.98 8.56 -6.80
CA LEU A 286 20.52 8.53 -8.19
C LEU A 286 19.33 7.57 -8.32
N ILE A 287 19.45 6.35 -7.83
CA ILE A 287 18.33 5.40 -7.70
C ILE A 287 18.19 5.02 -6.23
N GLU A 288 16.96 4.86 -5.78
CA GLU A 288 16.64 4.15 -4.54
C GLU A 288 15.33 3.37 -4.72
N ALA A 289 15.35 2.09 -4.38
CA ALA A 289 14.18 1.22 -4.41
C ALA A 289 14.34 0.10 -3.38
N HIS A 290 13.28 -0.17 -2.64
CA HIS A 290 13.14 -1.43 -1.93
C HIS A 290 12.10 -2.28 -2.66
N GLN A 291 12.59 -3.32 -3.32
CA GLN A 291 11.78 -4.21 -4.13
C GLN A 291 11.83 -5.63 -3.62
N ASP A 292 10.72 -6.05 -3.00
CA ASP A 292 10.46 -7.45 -2.63
C ASP A 292 11.61 -8.10 -1.85
N GLY A 293 12.11 -7.42 -0.82
CA GLY A 293 13.22 -7.88 0.02
C GLY A 293 14.62 -7.53 -0.51
N GLN A 294 14.71 -6.76 -1.60
CA GLN A 294 15.97 -6.26 -2.15
C GLN A 294 16.05 -4.75 -2.04
N LEU A 295 17.10 -4.24 -1.41
CA LEU A 295 17.44 -2.82 -1.41
C LEU A 295 18.42 -2.53 -2.56
N TYR A 296 18.04 -1.60 -3.43
CA TYR A 296 18.86 -1.10 -4.53
C TYR A 296 19.06 0.40 -4.37
N MET A 297 20.32 0.86 -4.34
CA MET A 297 20.63 2.29 -4.40
C MET A 297 21.88 2.58 -5.22
N LEU A 298 21.95 3.78 -5.80
CA LEU A 298 23.16 4.34 -6.39
C LEU A 298 23.54 5.61 -5.62
N LEU A 299 24.65 5.55 -4.88
CA LEU A 299 25.15 6.65 -4.08
C LEU A 299 26.35 7.34 -4.76
N PRO A 300 26.57 8.64 -4.51
CA PRO A 300 27.70 9.37 -5.09
C PRO A 300 29.03 8.75 -4.70
N ARG A 301 29.89 8.45 -5.68
CA ARG A 301 31.14 7.71 -5.42
C ARG A 301 32.09 8.45 -4.45
N TYR A 302 32.19 9.76 -4.57
CA TYR A 302 33.13 10.60 -3.81
C TYR A 302 32.80 10.73 -2.30
N LYS A 303 31.56 10.44 -1.88
CA LYS A 303 31.11 10.44 -0.47
C LYS A 303 30.56 9.10 0.00
N TYR A 304 30.69 8.04 -0.81
CA TYR A 304 30.02 6.76 -0.57
C TYR A 304 30.24 6.20 0.83
N ASP A 305 31.49 6.10 1.29
CA ASP A 305 31.79 5.45 2.57
C ASP A 305 31.28 6.28 3.76
N ALA A 306 31.33 7.62 3.65
CA ALA A 306 30.78 8.52 4.67
C ALA A 306 29.26 8.43 4.76
N ILE A 307 28.57 8.36 3.60
CA ILE A 307 27.11 8.17 3.54
C ILE A 307 26.72 6.82 4.13
N LEU A 308 27.45 5.76 3.78
CA LEU A 308 27.17 4.41 4.26
C LEU A 308 27.32 4.32 5.77
N GLN A 309 28.43 4.81 6.31
CA GLN A 309 28.71 4.80 7.74
C GLN A 309 27.70 5.67 8.51
N GLY A 310 27.47 6.91 8.06
CA GLY A 310 26.49 7.81 8.68
C GLY A 310 25.07 7.25 8.63
N GLY A 311 24.70 6.56 7.55
CA GLY A 311 23.39 5.93 7.40
C GLY A 311 23.19 4.75 8.36
N LEU A 312 24.22 3.94 8.57
CA LEU A 312 24.20 2.85 9.54
C LEU A 312 24.17 3.35 10.98
N ASP A 313 24.92 4.41 11.29
CA ASP A 313 24.93 5.03 12.61
C ASP A 313 23.57 5.67 12.93
N ALA A 314 22.97 6.35 11.96
CA ALA A 314 21.63 6.91 12.10
C ALA A 314 20.54 5.82 12.23
N LEU A 315 20.67 4.70 11.50
CA LEU A 315 19.80 3.54 11.68
C LEU A 315 19.92 2.99 13.10
N ALA A 316 21.14 2.75 13.57
CA ALA A 316 21.41 2.24 14.92
C ALA A 316 20.77 3.13 16.01
N GLY A 317 20.94 4.44 15.91
CA GLY A 317 20.31 5.40 16.81
C GLY A 317 18.78 5.51 16.68
N GLY A 318 18.21 5.09 15.56
CA GLY A 318 16.76 5.12 15.30
C GLY A 318 15.98 3.87 15.70
N LEU A 319 16.66 2.77 16.04
CA LEU A 319 16.01 1.52 16.40
C LEU A 319 15.31 1.61 17.77
N PRO A 320 14.20 0.89 17.99
CA PRO A 320 13.41 0.94 19.24
C PRO A 320 14.05 0.11 20.37
N PHE A 321 15.35 0.25 20.55
CA PHE A 321 16.16 -0.41 21.59
C PHE A 321 16.97 0.59 22.41
N ASN A 322 16.71 1.89 22.23
CA ASN A 322 17.18 2.93 23.10
C ASN A 322 16.42 2.90 24.43
N LEU A 323 16.85 3.75 25.38
CA LEU A 323 16.21 3.90 26.67
C LEU A 323 14.68 4.05 26.53
N SER A 324 13.93 3.26 27.30
CA SER A 324 12.47 3.27 27.26
C SER A 324 11.87 3.31 28.66
N LEU A 325 10.86 4.18 28.85
CA LEU A 325 10.08 4.31 30.08
C LEU A 325 8.71 3.63 29.94
N ASP A 326 8.40 2.74 30.88
CA ASP A 326 7.06 2.20 31.12
C ASP A 326 6.59 2.61 32.52
N VAL A 327 5.36 3.11 32.63
CA VAL A 327 4.74 3.44 33.91
C VAL A 327 3.58 2.48 34.13
N SER A 328 3.71 1.64 35.15
CA SER A 328 2.71 0.62 35.45
C SER A 328 1.34 1.22 35.79
N ASN A 329 0.29 0.38 35.77
CA ASN A 329 -1.05 0.76 36.23
C ASN A 329 -1.11 1.24 37.70
N ARG A 330 -0.01 1.10 38.46
CA ARG A 330 0.17 1.60 39.83
C ARG A 330 0.96 2.92 39.90
N GLY A 331 1.29 3.54 38.77
CA GLY A 331 2.06 4.79 38.72
C GLY A 331 3.58 4.60 38.97
N ILE A 332 4.07 3.36 38.97
CA ILE A 332 5.48 3.07 39.24
C ILE A 332 6.27 3.03 37.93
N PRO A 333 7.28 3.91 37.73
CA PRO A 333 8.12 3.95 36.54
C PRO A 333 9.17 2.82 36.54
N CYS A 334 9.43 2.29 35.34
CA CYS A 334 10.47 1.31 35.04
C CYS A 334 11.23 1.73 33.79
N LEU A 335 12.56 1.75 33.86
CA LEU A 335 13.43 1.98 32.71
C LEU A 335 13.92 0.65 32.14
N TYR A 336 14.09 0.60 30.81
CA TYR A 336 14.62 -0.56 30.10
C TYR A 336 15.58 -0.13 28.98
N ASN A 337 16.39 -1.08 28.49
CA ASN A 337 17.18 -0.99 27.25
C ASN A 337 18.27 0.10 27.22
N GLY A 338 18.86 0.45 28.37
CA GLY A 338 20.02 1.34 28.41
C GLY A 338 20.66 1.43 29.78
N SER A 339 21.81 2.10 29.85
CA SER A 339 22.48 2.48 31.09
C SER A 339 22.84 3.97 31.00
N PRO A 340 21.83 4.86 31.03
CA PRO A 340 22.04 6.26 30.74
C PRO A 340 22.91 6.92 31.80
N THR A 341 23.68 7.92 31.37
CA THR A 341 24.19 8.95 32.27
C THR A 341 23.07 9.91 32.67
N PHE A 342 23.32 10.77 33.66
CA PHE A 342 22.35 11.77 34.09
C PHE A 342 22.00 12.75 32.96
N GLY A 343 23.00 13.29 32.26
CA GLY A 343 22.76 14.14 31.09
C GLY A 343 22.05 13.43 29.94
N GLU A 344 22.29 12.13 29.72
CA GLU A 344 21.51 11.35 28.74
C GLU A 344 20.04 11.17 29.16
N LEU A 345 19.78 11.07 30.47
CA LEU A 345 18.43 10.97 31.02
C LEU A 345 17.68 12.30 30.92
N GLU A 346 18.37 13.43 31.08
CA GLU A 346 17.82 14.78 30.85
C GLU A 346 17.39 14.95 29.40
N ASN A 347 18.27 14.64 28.45
CA ASN A 347 17.91 14.68 27.03
C ASN A 347 16.75 13.72 26.71
N TYR A 348 16.67 12.56 27.37
CA TYR A 348 15.62 11.60 27.15
C TYR A 348 14.24 12.08 27.61
N ILE A 349 14.15 12.79 28.74
CA ILE A 349 12.84 13.20 29.30
C ILE A 349 12.08 14.12 28.33
N GLU A 350 12.80 14.96 27.60
CA GLU A 350 12.24 15.90 26.61
C GLU A 350 11.63 15.17 25.40
N THR A 351 12.06 13.93 25.16
CA THR A 351 11.57 13.11 24.03
C THR A 351 10.32 12.30 24.38
N LEU A 352 9.87 12.31 25.64
CA LEU A 352 8.70 11.55 26.07
C LEU A 352 7.41 12.08 25.45
N SER A 353 6.49 11.17 25.12
CA SER A 353 5.14 11.57 24.72
C SER A 353 4.40 12.22 25.91
N SER A 354 3.47 13.14 25.62
CA SER A 354 2.64 13.77 26.66
C SER A 354 1.95 12.75 27.57
N LYS A 355 1.55 11.59 27.03
CA LYS A 355 0.98 10.52 27.85
C LYS A 355 2.00 9.95 28.84
N GLN A 356 3.21 9.62 28.40
CA GLN A 356 4.25 9.08 29.27
C GLN A 356 4.65 10.08 30.36
N LEU A 357 4.77 11.36 29.99
CA LEU A 357 5.06 12.44 30.93
C LEU A 357 3.93 12.60 31.97
N SER A 358 2.67 12.63 31.52
CA SER A 358 1.48 12.66 32.38
C SER A 358 1.41 11.45 33.32
N ASP A 359 1.77 10.26 32.81
CA ASP A 359 1.73 9.02 33.58
C ASP A 359 2.70 9.01 34.77
N LEU A 360 3.82 9.76 34.71
CA LEU A 360 4.76 9.93 35.83
C LEU A 360 4.13 10.68 37.02
N PHE A 361 3.20 11.59 36.77
CA PHE A 361 2.56 12.44 37.79
C PHE A 361 1.20 11.90 38.24
N LYS A 362 1.04 10.58 38.31
CA LYS A 362 -0.20 9.96 38.80
C LYS A 362 -0.25 9.91 40.32
N ILE A 363 -1.40 10.28 40.87
CA ILE A 363 -1.73 10.17 42.30
C ILE A 363 -3.06 9.44 42.49
N LYS A 364 -3.37 8.96 43.70
CA LYS A 364 -4.69 8.39 44.00
C LYS A 364 -5.79 9.42 43.79
N GLN A 365 -6.85 9.01 43.08
CA GLN A 365 -8.01 9.87 42.80
C GLN A 365 -8.64 10.44 44.08
N SER A 366 -8.65 9.67 45.17
CA SER A 366 -9.18 10.11 46.47
C SER A 366 -8.45 11.30 47.08
N LEU A 367 -7.22 11.58 46.66
CA LEU A 367 -6.41 12.69 47.17
C LEU A 367 -6.68 14.01 46.45
N LYS A 368 -7.38 13.99 45.29
CA LYS A 368 -7.55 15.18 44.45
C LYS A 368 -8.05 16.38 45.25
N ASN A 369 -9.18 16.22 45.94
CA ASN A 369 -9.84 17.32 46.65
C ASN A 369 -9.01 17.87 47.82
N SER A 370 -8.13 17.06 48.42
CA SER A 370 -7.27 17.50 49.53
C SER A 370 -5.98 18.16 49.09
N VAL A 371 -5.58 18.00 47.81
CA VAL A 371 -4.31 18.55 47.29
C VAL A 371 -4.51 19.58 46.19
N GLU A 372 -5.71 19.73 45.62
CA GLU A 372 -5.97 20.62 44.48
C GLU A 372 -5.61 22.08 44.75
N GLU A 373 -6.15 22.69 45.82
CA GLU A 373 -5.86 24.08 46.20
C GLU A 373 -4.41 24.27 46.71
N PRO A 374 -3.88 23.44 47.64
CA PRO A 374 -2.49 23.58 48.08
C PRO A 374 -1.44 23.40 46.98
N LEU A 375 -1.71 22.53 46.00
CA LEU A 375 -0.80 22.27 44.88
C LEU A 375 -0.89 23.37 43.82
N ASP A 376 -2.07 23.97 43.62
CA ASP A 376 -2.25 25.14 42.74
C ASP A 376 -1.47 26.35 43.28
N GLU A 377 -1.58 26.65 44.57
CA GLU A 377 -0.82 27.73 45.22
C GLU A 377 0.69 27.50 45.10
N LEU A 378 1.15 26.30 45.47
CA LEU A 378 2.58 25.93 45.47
C LEU A 378 3.24 26.02 44.09
N LEU A 379 2.53 25.64 43.02
CA LEU A 379 3.09 25.59 41.68
C LEU A 379 2.79 26.84 40.85
N SER A 380 2.04 27.79 41.41
CA SER A 380 1.63 28.99 40.68
C SER A 380 2.79 29.91 40.32
N GLU A 381 3.82 29.97 41.17
CA GLU A 381 5.00 30.83 40.99
C GLU A 381 5.90 30.35 39.85
N ILE A 382 5.94 29.04 39.60
CA ILE A 382 6.73 28.41 38.53
C ILE A 382 5.90 28.08 37.28
N GLY A 383 4.64 28.53 37.22
CA GLY A 383 3.73 28.32 36.09
C GLY A 383 3.30 26.86 35.87
N LEU A 384 3.43 25.99 36.89
CA LEU A 384 3.13 24.55 36.78
C LEU A 384 1.82 24.16 37.48
N GLN A 385 0.81 25.03 37.47
CA GLN A 385 -0.49 24.76 38.08
C GLN A 385 -1.09 23.42 37.57
N PRO A 386 -1.69 22.59 38.46
CA PRO A 386 -2.29 21.31 38.07
C PRO A 386 -3.38 21.45 37.01
N VAL A 387 -3.33 20.59 35.99
CA VAL A 387 -4.36 20.53 34.94
C VAL A 387 -5.12 19.21 35.06
N TRP A 388 -6.17 19.19 35.87
CA TRP A 388 -6.93 17.97 36.11
C TRP A 388 -7.84 17.57 34.93
N PRO A 389 -8.04 16.26 34.67
CA PRO A 389 -8.95 15.82 33.61
C PRO A 389 -10.42 16.06 33.98
N SER A 390 -11.23 16.48 33.00
CA SER A 390 -12.64 16.83 33.20
C SER A 390 -13.55 15.64 33.52
N LYS A 391 -13.17 14.42 33.13
CA LYS A 391 -13.85 13.16 33.48
C LYS A 391 -12.82 12.04 33.64
N PHE A 392 -12.83 11.35 34.78
CA PHE A 392 -11.90 10.24 35.05
C PHE A 392 -12.56 9.14 35.90
N THR A 393 -12.35 7.88 35.52
CA THR A 393 -12.96 6.69 36.16
C THR A 393 -11.95 5.68 36.69
N GLY A 394 -10.65 5.98 36.64
CA GLY A 394 -9.59 5.11 37.15
C GLY A 394 -9.20 5.39 38.61
N GLN A 395 -8.46 4.47 39.24
CA GLN A 395 -8.00 4.63 40.63
C GLN A 395 -6.88 5.66 40.80
N LEU A 396 -6.07 5.89 39.77
CA LEU A 396 -4.96 6.84 39.75
C LEU A 396 -5.19 7.93 38.71
N LEU A 397 -5.22 9.18 39.16
CA LEU A 397 -5.47 10.39 38.38
C LEU A 397 -4.15 11.09 38.06
N PRO A 398 -3.87 11.48 36.79
CA PRO A 398 -2.73 12.33 36.49
C PRO A 398 -2.97 13.77 36.98
N VAL A 399 -1.95 14.39 37.58
CA VAL A 399 -1.95 15.82 37.96
C VAL A 399 -2.04 16.72 36.72
N TYR A 400 -1.40 16.31 35.62
CA TYR A 400 -1.39 17.04 34.34
C TYR A 400 -2.05 16.22 33.22
N ALA A 401 -3.27 16.58 32.83
CA ALA A 401 -4.02 15.97 31.73
C ALA A 401 -3.68 16.59 30.36
N SER A 402 -3.11 17.79 30.35
CA SER A 402 -2.61 18.47 29.16
C SER A 402 -1.44 19.36 29.53
N PHE A 403 -0.56 19.62 28.54
CA PHE A 403 0.54 20.58 28.62
C PHE A 403 0.35 21.74 27.62
N SER A 404 -0.81 21.79 26.94
CA SER A 404 -1.15 22.82 25.95
C SER A 404 -1.44 24.14 26.66
N GLY A 405 -0.39 24.91 26.93
CA GLY A 405 -0.47 26.14 27.71
C GLY A 405 0.83 26.50 28.40
N LEU A 406 1.74 25.53 28.54
CA LEU A 406 3.06 25.77 29.13
C LEU A 406 4.03 26.36 28.11
N ASP A 407 4.79 27.37 28.53
CA ASP A 407 5.87 27.97 27.76
C ASP A 407 7.19 27.16 27.89
N PRO A 408 8.26 27.51 27.15
CA PRO A 408 9.52 26.77 27.21
C PRO A 408 10.20 26.75 28.60
N GLU A 409 10.04 27.80 29.41
CA GLU A 409 10.65 27.87 30.75
C GLU A 409 9.87 26.99 31.74
N GLU A 410 8.55 27.06 31.69
CA GLU A 410 7.66 26.18 32.48
C GLU A 410 7.89 24.71 32.11
N MET A 411 8.03 24.39 30.81
CA MET A 411 8.35 23.04 30.36
C MET A 411 9.72 22.54 30.88
N ALA A 412 10.72 23.41 30.99
CA ALA A 412 12.03 23.04 31.56
C ALA A 412 11.92 22.64 33.04
N TRP A 413 11.10 23.36 33.83
CA TRP A 413 10.79 22.99 35.20
C TRP A 413 10.01 21.68 35.30
N LEU A 414 9.04 21.48 34.42
CA LEU A 414 8.28 20.22 34.36
C LEU A 414 9.19 19.02 34.07
N TYR A 415 10.16 19.17 33.17
CA TYR A 415 11.15 18.13 32.87
C TYR A 415 12.01 17.80 34.09
N ARG A 416 12.48 18.81 34.82
CA ARG A 416 13.21 18.62 36.10
C ARG A 416 12.37 17.86 37.13
N ALA A 417 11.11 18.25 37.29
CA ALA A 417 10.16 17.55 38.17
C ALA A 417 9.95 16.10 37.72
N ALA A 418 9.82 15.86 36.42
CA ALA A 418 9.61 14.53 35.87
C ALA A 418 10.80 13.59 36.15
N ILE A 419 12.04 14.08 36.02
CA ILE A 419 13.25 13.30 36.34
C ILE A 419 13.29 12.96 37.83
N LEU A 420 13.03 13.94 38.70
CA LEU A 420 13.02 13.75 40.15
C LEU A 420 11.96 12.71 40.56
N VAL A 421 10.71 12.89 40.11
CA VAL A 421 9.60 11.97 40.39
C VAL A 421 9.88 10.57 39.83
N MET A 422 10.46 10.49 38.64
CA MET A 422 10.84 9.22 38.02
C MET A 422 11.87 8.47 38.87
N LEU A 423 12.97 9.10 39.28
CA LEU A 423 14.03 8.44 40.05
C LEU A 423 13.63 8.12 41.50
N LEU A 424 12.79 8.97 42.11
CA LEU A 424 12.17 8.69 43.42
C LEU A 424 11.34 7.39 43.40
N ASN A 425 10.52 7.23 42.36
CA ASN A 425 9.61 6.10 42.22
C ASN A 425 10.18 4.95 41.38
N LEU A 426 11.40 5.05 40.85
CA LEU A 426 11.97 4.08 39.92
C LEU A 426 12.05 2.69 40.54
N LYS A 427 11.42 1.72 39.87
CA LYS A 427 11.54 0.31 40.25
C LYS A 427 12.92 -0.22 39.85
N VAL A 428 13.75 -0.54 40.85
CA VAL A 428 15.08 -1.12 40.64
C VAL A 428 15.11 -2.56 41.17
N ILE A 429 15.41 -3.53 40.29
CA ILE A 429 15.48 -4.95 40.66
C ILE A 429 16.94 -5.30 40.97
N ALA A 430 17.37 -5.02 42.21
CA ALA A 430 18.72 -5.34 42.69
C ALA A 430 18.69 -6.45 43.76
N LYS A 431 19.78 -7.23 43.85
CA LYS A 431 19.95 -8.19 44.96
C LYS A 431 20.19 -7.44 46.27
N PRO A 432 19.72 -7.93 47.44
CA PRO A 432 19.82 -7.23 48.72
C PRO A 432 21.24 -6.77 49.09
N LYS A 433 22.26 -7.54 48.70
CA LYS A 433 23.68 -7.24 48.94
C LYS A 433 24.24 -6.02 48.21
N ASN A 434 23.51 -5.43 47.26
CA ASN A 434 23.98 -4.30 46.46
C ASN A 434 23.64 -2.93 47.11
N ALA A 435 23.03 -2.92 48.30
CA ALA A 435 22.75 -1.75 49.14
C ALA A 435 21.97 -0.58 48.49
N ILE A 436 21.28 -0.79 47.36
CA ILE A 436 20.52 0.24 46.63
C ILE A 436 19.38 0.83 47.47
N PRO A 437 19.25 2.17 47.58
CA PRO A 437 18.19 2.80 48.36
C PRO A 437 16.82 2.44 47.78
N GLN A 438 15.91 2.05 48.66
CA GLN A 438 14.50 1.86 48.31
C GLN A 438 13.81 3.22 48.15
N SER A 439 12.62 3.27 47.55
CA SER A 439 11.90 4.53 47.31
C SER A 439 11.66 5.35 48.59
N SER A 440 11.46 4.71 49.74
CA SER A 440 11.36 5.39 51.05
C SER A 440 12.69 6.03 51.48
N ASP A 441 13.81 5.34 51.25
CA ASP A 441 15.14 5.85 51.61
C ASP A 441 15.53 7.02 50.71
N ARG A 442 15.13 6.97 49.43
CA ARG A 442 15.32 8.07 48.46
C ARG A 442 14.55 9.31 48.88
N GLU A 443 13.27 9.15 49.25
CA GLU A 443 12.44 10.24 49.76
C GLU A 443 13.10 10.87 50.99
N LYS A 444 13.58 10.07 51.95
CA LYS A 444 14.29 10.58 53.12
C LYS A 444 15.57 11.34 52.78
N LYS A 445 16.43 10.77 51.92
CA LYS A 445 17.67 11.43 51.47
C LYS A 445 17.40 12.74 50.76
N LEU A 446 16.34 12.81 49.95
CA LEU A 446 15.93 14.05 49.28
C LEU A 446 15.57 15.13 50.31
N LEU A 447 14.76 14.77 51.32
CA LEU A 447 14.38 15.70 52.38
C LEU A 447 15.57 16.16 53.23
N GLU A 448 16.55 15.28 53.47
CA GLU A 448 17.81 15.62 54.15
C GLU A 448 18.65 16.62 53.35
N VAL A 449 18.67 16.50 52.02
CA VAL A 449 19.40 17.43 51.12
C VAL A 449 18.69 18.78 50.98
N VAL A 450 17.36 18.78 50.94
CA VAL A 450 16.55 20.00 50.81
C VAL A 450 16.55 20.83 52.10
N ASP A 451 16.74 20.18 53.26
CA ASP A 451 16.78 20.78 54.60
C ASP A 451 15.63 21.77 54.89
N LYS A 452 14.43 21.47 54.35
CA LYS A 452 13.18 22.16 54.65
C LYS A 452 12.12 21.17 55.12
N THR A 453 11.28 21.62 56.05
CA THR A 453 10.17 20.80 56.55
C THR A 453 9.06 20.75 55.48
N PRO A 454 8.61 19.55 55.06
CA PRO A 454 7.50 19.44 54.11
C PRO A 454 6.20 19.98 54.70
N PRO A 455 5.29 20.54 53.87
CA PRO A 455 3.98 20.99 54.34
C PRO A 455 3.18 19.88 55.04
N GLU A 456 2.40 20.24 56.05
CA GLU A 456 1.61 19.27 56.84
C GLU A 456 0.70 18.42 55.94
N TRP A 457 0.04 19.05 54.96
CA TRP A 457 -0.84 18.35 54.02
C TRP A 457 -0.10 17.27 53.22
N LEU A 458 1.17 17.49 52.87
CA LEU A 458 1.98 16.52 52.14
C LEU A 458 2.41 15.34 53.04
N THR A 459 2.80 15.63 54.29
CA THR A 459 3.16 14.59 55.27
C THR A 459 1.97 13.75 55.72
N SER A 460 0.75 14.27 55.59
CA SER A 460 -0.51 13.58 55.94
C SER A 460 -0.93 12.50 54.94
N ILE A 461 -0.26 12.40 53.78
CA ILE A 461 -0.60 11.45 52.71
C ILE A 461 -0.06 10.05 53.04
N GLU A 462 -0.98 9.11 53.32
CA GLU A 462 -0.65 7.71 53.60
C GLU A 462 -0.14 6.93 52.37
N ASP A 463 -0.58 7.31 51.16
CA ASP A 463 -0.15 6.63 49.95
C ASP A 463 1.25 7.07 49.54
N ASP A 464 2.23 6.22 49.85
CA ASP A 464 3.65 6.43 49.60
C ASP A 464 4.00 6.88 48.16
N ALA A 465 3.37 6.30 47.14
CA ALA A 465 3.66 6.65 45.74
C ALA A 465 3.12 8.04 45.39
N SER A 466 1.86 8.34 45.76
CA SER A 466 1.27 9.67 45.57
C SER A 466 2.03 10.73 46.35
N ARG A 467 2.43 10.43 47.60
CA ARG A 467 3.24 11.33 48.44
C ARG A 467 4.56 11.67 47.76
N ARG A 468 5.35 10.69 47.31
CA ARG A 468 6.62 10.94 46.61
C ARG A 468 6.46 11.76 45.33
N THR A 469 5.41 11.52 44.55
CA THR A 469 5.11 12.33 43.36
C THR A 469 4.89 13.80 43.73
N LEU A 470 4.09 14.06 44.78
CA LEU A 470 3.82 15.41 45.27
C LEU A 470 5.04 16.04 45.96
N THR A 471 5.85 15.25 46.66
CA THR A 471 7.15 15.69 47.22
C THR A 471 8.10 16.12 46.11
N GLY A 472 8.15 15.40 44.98
CA GLY A 472 8.94 15.80 43.83
C GLY A 472 8.53 17.17 43.28
N LEU A 473 7.22 17.41 43.12
CA LEU A 473 6.68 18.71 42.68
C LEU A 473 7.00 19.84 43.67
N TRP A 474 6.87 19.57 44.97
CA TRP A 474 7.21 20.55 46.02
C TRP A 474 8.69 20.93 46.02
N VAL A 475 9.59 19.95 45.90
CA VAL A 475 11.03 20.22 45.83
C VAL A 475 11.38 21.00 44.56
N THR A 476 10.71 20.72 43.43
CA THR A 476 10.90 21.51 42.21
C THR A 476 10.48 22.97 42.39
N ALA A 477 9.34 23.24 43.03
CA ALA A 477 8.92 24.61 43.35
C ALA A 477 9.94 25.33 44.24
N LEU A 478 10.48 24.65 45.25
CA LEU A 478 11.52 25.23 46.12
C LEU A 478 12.84 25.52 45.40
N ALA A 479 13.16 24.76 44.35
CA ALA A 479 14.40 24.90 43.59
C ALA A 479 14.39 26.11 42.66
N ASP A 480 13.22 26.63 42.29
CA ASP A 480 13.10 27.87 41.52
C ASP A 480 13.56 29.09 42.33
N GLU A 481 13.22 29.11 43.62
CA GLU A 481 13.62 30.19 44.54
C GLU A 481 14.99 29.97 45.21
N ASN A 482 15.59 28.78 45.08
CA ASN A 482 16.81 28.42 45.78
C ASN A 482 17.77 27.58 44.91
N GLU A 483 18.78 28.26 44.36
CA GLU A 483 19.85 27.63 43.57
C GLU A 483 20.64 26.58 44.36
N ASP A 484 20.81 26.70 45.68
CA ASP A 484 21.52 25.69 46.46
C ASP A 484 20.77 24.35 46.46
N ILE A 485 19.43 24.39 46.52
CA ILE A 485 18.58 23.19 46.41
C ILE A 485 18.67 22.64 44.98
N LYS A 486 18.63 23.52 43.99
CA LYS A 486 18.71 23.16 42.57
C LYS A 486 20.01 22.43 42.27
N ASP A 487 21.15 22.97 42.69
CA ASP A 487 22.47 22.37 42.51
C ASP A 487 22.58 21.06 43.32
N SER A 488 22.17 21.06 44.59
CA SER A 488 22.29 19.86 45.43
C SER A 488 21.49 18.65 44.90
N VAL A 489 20.39 18.88 44.17
CA VAL A 489 19.54 17.82 43.64
C VAL A 489 19.87 17.49 42.16
N TRP A 490 20.04 18.50 41.30
CA TRP A 490 20.15 18.35 39.83
C TRP A 490 21.54 18.63 39.24
N ASP A 491 22.55 19.03 40.01
CA ASP A 491 23.88 19.32 39.45
C ASP A 491 24.49 18.12 38.69
N GLU A 492 25.12 18.41 37.54
CA GLU A 492 25.68 17.40 36.62
C GLU A 492 26.92 16.70 37.18
N ASP A 493 27.60 17.28 38.16
CA ASP A 493 28.83 16.72 38.73
C ASP A 493 28.58 16.02 40.06
N GLN A 494 27.81 16.61 40.97
CA GLN A 494 27.63 16.18 42.36
C GLN A 494 26.16 16.03 42.80
N GLY A 495 25.18 16.33 41.95
CA GLY A 495 23.76 16.30 42.32
C GLY A 495 23.25 14.93 42.79
N LEU A 496 22.29 14.95 43.72
CA LEU A 496 21.69 13.74 44.32
C LEU A 496 21.14 12.76 43.27
N LEU A 497 20.51 13.27 42.22
CA LEU A 497 19.90 12.44 41.18
C LEU A 497 20.94 11.68 40.35
N LYS A 498 22.08 12.32 40.05
CA LYS A 498 23.22 11.67 39.41
C LYS A 498 23.80 10.57 40.30
N GLN A 499 24.01 10.85 41.58
CA GLN A 499 24.52 9.85 42.53
C GLN A 499 23.60 8.64 42.62
N TRP A 500 22.27 8.83 42.58
CA TRP A 500 21.32 7.72 42.53
C TRP A 500 21.40 6.93 41.22
N LEU A 501 21.46 7.62 40.08
CA LEU A 501 21.46 6.99 38.76
C LEU A 501 22.78 6.27 38.45
N GLU A 502 23.91 6.94 38.64
CA GLU A 502 25.24 6.48 38.23
C GLU A 502 26.03 5.81 39.37
N GLY A 503 25.69 6.16 40.61
CA GLY A 503 26.34 5.65 41.81
C GLY A 503 27.42 6.58 42.34
N THR A 504 28.04 6.14 43.43
CA THR A 504 29.23 6.74 44.04
C THR A 504 30.32 5.68 44.15
N ASP A 505 31.50 6.04 44.65
CA ASP A 505 32.60 5.09 44.88
C ASP A 505 32.18 3.92 45.80
N ASP A 506 31.27 4.18 46.74
CA ASP A 506 30.82 3.21 47.75
C ASP A 506 29.51 2.48 47.35
N GLN A 507 28.79 2.98 46.36
CA GLN A 507 27.44 2.51 46.04
C GLN A 507 27.19 2.43 44.52
N PRO A 508 26.77 1.27 43.97
CA PRO A 508 26.41 1.18 42.57
C PRO A 508 25.13 1.99 42.27
N GLY A 509 25.09 2.66 41.11
CA GLY A 509 23.91 3.40 40.64
C GLY A 509 22.82 2.54 40.03
N PHE A 510 21.63 3.12 39.86
CA PHE A 510 20.47 2.47 39.25
C PHE A 510 20.72 2.02 37.81
N ASN A 511 21.53 2.74 37.04
CA ASN A 511 21.81 2.47 35.62
C ASN A 511 22.43 1.07 35.37
N ARG A 512 23.10 0.50 36.37
CA ARG A 512 23.66 -0.87 36.33
C ARG A 512 22.61 -1.97 36.47
N PHE A 513 21.41 -1.62 36.93
CA PHE A 513 20.29 -2.54 37.18
C PHE A 513 19.14 -2.37 36.20
N ILE A 514 19.25 -1.40 35.29
CA ILE A 514 18.32 -1.27 34.17
C ILE A 514 18.54 -2.45 33.24
N THR A 515 17.49 -3.26 33.07
CA THR A 515 17.57 -4.48 32.26
C THR A 515 17.30 -4.17 30.80
N GLY A 516 18.13 -4.71 29.90
CA GLY A 516 17.84 -4.73 28.47
C GLY A 516 19.02 -5.25 27.66
N GLU A 517 18.73 -5.85 26.51
CA GLU A 517 19.72 -6.33 25.54
C GLU A 517 19.93 -5.30 24.41
N GLY A 518 19.41 -4.08 24.56
CA GLY A 518 19.26 -3.10 23.49
C GLY A 518 20.56 -2.74 22.78
N THR A 519 21.61 -2.39 23.54
CA THR A 519 22.94 -2.07 22.98
C THR A 519 23.53 -3.24 22.20
N GLN A 520 23.38 -4.48 22.70
CA GLN A 520 23.86 -5.69 22.04
C GLN A 520 23.09 -5.95 20.74
N VAL A 521 21.76 -5.72 20.76
CA VAL A 521 20.90 -5.87 19.58
C VAL A 521 21.26 -4.85 18.52
N ILE A 522 21.43 -3.57 18.88
CA ILE A 522 21.83 -2.50 17.97
C ILE A 522 23.18 -2.83 17.32
N GLN A 523 24.16 -3.24 18.13
CA GLN A 523 25.49 -3.62 17.62
C GLN A 523 25.41 -4.83 16.68
N GLY A 524 24.65 -5.87 17.04
CA GLY A 524 24.47 -7.05 16.20
C GLY A 524 23.77 -6.74 14.87
N VAL A 525 22.79 -5.83 14.85
CA VAL A 525 22.17 -5.34 13.60
C VAL A 525 23.19 -4.63 12.72
N LYS A 526 23.99 -3.73 13.31
CA LYS A 526 25.01 -2.95 12.60
C LYS A 526 26.09 -3.84 12.00
N GLU A 527 26.60 -4.81 12.77
CA GLU A 527 27.58 -5.78 12.30
C GLU A 527 27.06 -6.63 11.15
N ARG A 528 25.84 -7.17 11.28
CA ARG A 528 25.23 -7.97 10.21
C ARG A 528 25.07 -7.16 8.92
N LEU A 529 24.51 -5.95 9.00
CA LEU A 529 24.33 -5.10 7.81
C LEU A 529 25.67 -4.70 7.19
N ASN A 530 26.70 -4.39 7.99
CA ASN A 530 28.05 -4.13 7.49
C ASN A 530 28.62 -5.31 6.70
N LEU A 531 28.47 -6.54 7.21
CA LEU A 531 28.92 -7.74 6.51
C LEU A 531 28.18 -7.92 5.17
N MET A 532 26.85 -7.74 5.18
CA MET A 532 26.05 -7.86 3.96
C MET A 532 26.39 -6.79 2.92
N LEU A 533 26.57 -5.54 3.34
CA LEU A 533 26.96 -4.42 2.48
C LEU A 533 28.37 -4.60 1.90
N ALA A 534 29.25 -5.28 2.64
CA ALA A 534 30.57 -5.66 2.15
C ALA A 534 30.55 -6.91 1.24
N GLY A 535 29.38 -7.50 0.97
CA GLY A 535 29.24 -8.72 0.19
C GLY A 535 29.84 -9.96 0.88
N LYS A 536 29.99 -9.93 2.21
CA LYS A 536 30.55 -11.02 3.01
C LYS A 536 29.43 -11.88 3.58
N ARG A 537 29.74 -13.17 3.83
CA ARG A 537 28.86 -14.04 4.64
C ARG A 537 28.64 -13.40 6.00
N VAL A 538 27.39 -13.39 6.47
CA VAL A 538 27.07 -13.04 7.85
C VAL A 538 27.70 -14.10 8.75
N SER A 539 28.79 -13.74 9.42
CA SER A 539 29.45 -14.55 10.43
C SER A 539 29.08 -14.02 11.81
N VAL A 540 28.79 -14.92 12.72
CA VAL A 540 28.51 -14.59 14.12
C VAL A 540 29.74 -14.89 14.99
N PRO A 541 29.87 -14.27 16.18
CA PRO A 541 31.06 -14.45 17.03
C PRO A 541 31.35 -15.91 17.41
N ASP A 542 30.33 -16.74 17.54
CA ASP A 542 30.44 -18.18 17.82
C ASP A 542 29.56 -19.00 16.87
N GLU A 543 30.15 -19.55 15.81
CA GLU A 543 29.46 -20.42 14.84
C GLU A 543 29.00 -21.76 15.46
N ASN A 544 29.64 -22.17 16.57
CA ASN A 544 29.32 -23.40 17.30
C ASN A 544 28.27 -23.19 18.40
N ALA A 545 27.70 -21.97 18.50
CA ALA A 545 26.69 -21.66 19.50
C ALA A 545 25.52 -22.65 19.39
N LYS A 546 25.06 -23.16 20.54
CA LYS A 546 24.00 -24.18 20.60
C LYS A 546 22.63 -23.65 20.16
N GLY A 547 22.38 -22.35 20.29
CA GLY A 547 21.13 -21.74 19.87
C GLY A 547 21.13 -21.45 18.36
N ARG A 548 19.94 -21.50 17.76
CA ARG A 548 19.71 -21.13 16.36
C ARG A 548 18.54 -20.16 16.28
N CYS A 549 18.72 -19.04 15.58
CA CYS A 549 17.65 -18.08 15.36
C CYS A 549 16.52 -18.75 14.58
N ILE A 550 15.28 -18.71 15.10
CA ILE A 550 14.14 -19.38 14.46
C ILE A 550 13.76 -18.81 13.07
N PHE A 551 14.22 -17.61 12.73
CA PHE A 551 13.91 -16.92 11.47
C PHE A 551 15.02 -17.03 10.42
N THR A 552 16.28 -16.91 10.85
CA THR A 552 17.45 -16.88 9.96
C THR A 552 18.28 -18.15 10.00
N ASP A 553 18.06 -19.02 10.99
CA ASP A 553 18.90 -20.17 11.34
C ASP A 553 20.37 -19.81 11.69
N GLU A 554 20.67 -18.53 11.88
CA GLU A 554 21.99 -18.08 12.29
C GLU A 554 22.31 -18.58 13.73
N PRO A 555 23.57 -18.98 14.02
CA PRO A 555 23.99 -19.32 15.38
C PRO A 555 23.81 -18.13 16.34
N VAL A 556 23.20 -18.40 17.50
CA VAL A 556 22.96 -17.39 18.54
C VAL A 556 23.21 -17.98 19.92
N LEU A 557 23.51 -17.11 20.89
CA LEU A 557 23.62 -17.52 22.28
C LEU A 557 22.31 -18.18 22.73
N PHE A 558 22.41 -19.33 23.39
CA PHE A 558 21.25 -20.09 23.85
C PHE A 558 20.38 -19.30 24.86
N SER A 559 20.96 -18.30 25.52
CA SER A 559 20.22 -17.37 26.40
C SER A 559 19.27 -16.42 25.65
N ASN A 560 19.55 -16.13 24.38
CA ASN A 560 18.80 -15.17 23.56
C ASN A 560 17.47 -15.79 23.16
N THR A 561 16.48 -15.62 24.02
CA THR A 561 15.18 -16.29 23.94
C THR A 561 14.05 -15.29 23.78
N ILE A 562 13.01 -15.69 23.05
CA ILE A 562 11.78 -14.89 22.96
C ILE A 562 11.03 -14.98 24.30
N LYS A 563 10.99 -13.89 25.05
CA LYS A 563 10.22 -13.75 26.31
C LYS A 563 8.92 -13.01 26.03
N GLN A 564 7.84 -13.22 26.80
CA GLN A 564 6.60 -12.44 26.62
C GLN A 564 6.84 -10.91 26.69
N ALA A 565 7.76 -10.47 27.55
CA ALA A 565 8.14 -9.07 27.69
C ALA A 565 8.87 -8.47 26.47
N THR A 566 9.35 -9.29 25.52
CA THR A 566 9.95 -8.74 24.30
C THR A 566 8.92 -8.11 23.38
N GLY A 567 7.62 -8.35 23.58
CA GLY A 567 6.55 -7.61 22.88
C GLY A 567 6.61 -7.73 21.37
N LEU A 568 6.94 -8.93 20.85
CA LEU A 568 7.02 -9.17 19.41
C LEU A 568 5.61 -9.37 18.84
N TYR A 569 5.24 -8.54 17.88
CA TYR A 569 3.92 -8.58 17.27
C TYR A 569 3.72 -9.88 16.46
N GLY A 570 2.56 -10.52 16.64
CA GLY A 570 2.13 -11.67 15.84
C GLY A 570 2.86 -12.98 16.10
N ILE A 571 3.87 -13.00 16.99
CA ILE A 571 4.65 -14.19 17.29
C ILE A 571 4.09 -14.91 18.51
N LYS A 572 3.54 -16.11 18.29
CA LYS A 572 3.21 -17.07 19.35
C LYS A 572 4.32 -18.11 19.42
N VAL A 573 5.07 -18.17 20.51
CA VAL A 573 6.19 -19.12 20.70
C VAL A 573 5.74 -20.57 20.48
N SER A 574 4.50 -20.90 20.87
CA SER A 574 3.91 -22.23 20.65
C SER A 574 3.73 -22.60 19.17
N ALA A 575 3.61 -21.63 18.26
CA ALA A 575 3.43 -21.88 16.82
C ALA A 575 4.68 -22.47 16.15
N PHE A 576 5.82 -22.47 16.82
CA PHE A 576 7.08 -23.01 16.30
C PHE A 576 7.39 -24.43 16.79
N SER A 577 6.42 -25.15 17.39
CA SER A 577 6.69 -26.52 17.90
C SER A 577 6.98 -27.47 16.75
N GLY A 578 7.94 -28.37 16.94
CA GLY A 578 8.37 -29.33 15.92
C GLY A 578 9.11 -28.70 14.74
N ARG A 579 9.46 -27.41 14.79
CA ARG A 579 10.31 -26.79 13.76
C ARG A 579 11.77 -27.18 13.96
N GLU A 580 12.44 -27.44 12.85
CA GLU A 580 13.87 -27.63 12.79
C GLU A 580 14.61 -26.41 13.37
N GLY A 581 15.70 -26.65 14.10
CA GLY A 581 16.48 -25.61 14.81
C GLY A 581 15.88 -25.14 16.14
N ARG A 582 14.63 -25.48 16.48
CA ARG A 582 14.08 -25.20 17.81
C ARG A 582 14.55 -26.25 18.82
N PRO A 583 15.17 -25.84 19.95
CA PRO A 583 15.53 -26.79 21.00
C PRO A 583 14.27 -27.37 21.66
N GLU A 584 14.05 -28.66 21.49
CA GLU A 584 13.03 -29.42 22.21
C GLU A 584 13.74 -30.32 23.23
N SER A 585 13.49 -30.08 24.52
CA SER A 585 13.99 -30.95 25.59
C SER A 585 12.81 -31.63 26.26
N VAL A 586 12.91 -32.96 26.41
CA VAL A 586 11.95 -33.79 27.17
C VAL A 586 11.94 -33.41 28.66
N THR A 587 12.98 -32.70 29.13
CA THR A 587 13.16 -32.30 30.54
C THR A 587 12.89 -30.82 30.81
N MET A 588 12.50 -30.02 29.81
CA MET A 588 12.18 -28.60 30.00
C MET A 588 10.66 -28.39 30.02
N ASP A 589 10.15 -27.86 31.12
CA ASP A 589 8.71 -27.57 31.29
C ASP A 589 8.23 -26.38 30.42
N SER A 590 9.14 -25.53 29.93
CA SER A 590 8.81 -24.30 29.19
C SER A 590 9.33 -24.29 27.75
N SER A 591 8.53 -23.78 26.81
CA SER A 591 8.93 -23.59 25.41
C SER A 591 10.17 -22.70 25.26
N HIS A 592 11.22 -23.21 24.61
CA HIS A 592 12.44 -22.47 24.29
C HIS A 592 12.49 -22.14 22.79
N THR A 593 12.67 -20.86 22.45
CA THR A 593 12.83 -20.39 21.07
C THR A 593 13.84 -19.26 21.04
N ASN A 594 14.91 -19.43 20.27
CA ASN A 594 15.96 -18.43 20.14
C ASN A 594 15.70 -17.46 19.00
N VAL A 595 16.22 -16.23 19.13
CA VAL A 595 16.08 -15.16 18.15
C VAL A 595 17.38 -14.36 18.03
N GLY A 596 17.76 -14.02 16.80
CA GLY A 596 18.91 -13.17 16.50
C GLY A 596 18.59 -11.67 16.64
N ALA A 597 19.63 -10.85 16.75
CA ALA A 597 19.49 -9.40 16.93
C ALA A 597 18.68 -8.73 15.81
N SER A 598 18.99 -9.03 14.54
CA SER A 598 18.27 -8.44 13.39
C SER A 598 16.82 -8.87 13.31
N SER A 599 16.50 -10.14 13.58
CA SER A 599 15.11 -10.60 13.59
C SER A 599 14.33 -10.02 14.77
N LEU A 600 14.97 -9.84 15.92
CA LEU A 600 14.35 -9.15 17.05
C LEU A 600 14.03 -7.68 16.69
N ALA A 601 14.97 -6.98 16.04
CA ALA A 601 14.80 -5.62 15.59
C ALA A 601 13.70 -5.46 14.54
N GLU A 602 13.68 -6.34 13.56
CA GLU A 602 12.64 -6.41 12.55
C GLU A 602 11.25 -6.56 13.18
N HIS A 603 11.06 -7.52 14.10
CA HIS A 603 9.76 -7.76 14.73
C HIS A 603 9.34 -6.65 15.71
N LYS A 604 10.29 -5.91 16.28
CA LYS A 604 9.98 -4.67 17.03
C LYS A 604 9.50 -3.55 16.10
N LEU A 605 10.10 -3.41 14.91
CA LEU A 605 9.63 -2.48 13.89
C LEU A 605 8.24 -2.89 13.37
N HIS A 606 7.95 -4.19 13.24
CA HIS A 606 6.61 -4.69 12.90
C HIS A 606 5.58 -4.24 13.93
N ALA A 607 5.89 -4.39 15.22
CA ALA A 607 5.00 -3.97 16.31
C ALA A 607 4.71 -2.47 16.24
N LYS A 608 5.76 -1.64 16.12
CA LYS A 608 5.61 -0.18 15.99
C LYS A 608 4.78 0.20 14.77
N ALA A 609 4.98 -0.46 13.63
CA ALA A 609 4.21 -0.20 12.42
C ALA A 609 2.74 -0.64 12.56
N HIS A 610 2.48 -1.79 13.18
CA HIS A 610 1.12 -2.27 13.45
C HIS A 610 0.38 -1.35 14.42
N ASP A 611 1.02 -0.86 15.48
CA ASP A 611 0.42 0.06 16.44
C ASP A 611 -0.03 1.38 15.78
N LEU A 612 0.69 1.83 14.75
CA LEU A 612 0.33 3.00 13.95
C LEU A 612 -0.78 2.69 12.92
N GLN A 613 -0.66 1.54 12.24
CA GLN A 613 -1.51 1.15 11.12
C GLN A 613 -2.90 0.66 11.57
N GLY A 614 -2.95 -0.02 12.73
CA GLY A 614 -4.06 -0.90 13.10
C GLY A 614 -4.16 -2.12 12.18
N GLY A 615 -5.19 -2.95 12.39
CA GLY A 615 -5.39 -4.15 11.60
C GLY A 615 -6.36 -5.13 12.24
N ARG A 616 -6.64 -6.23 11.54
CA ARG A 616 -7.34 -7.38 12.13
C ARG A 616 -6.34 -8.22 12.93
N ASP A 617 -6.73 -8.68 14.11
CA ASP A 617 -5.91 -9.59 14.92
C ASP A 617 -5.92 -11.04 14.38
N ASN A 618 -6.94 -11.37 13.59
CA ASN A 618 -7.24 -12.72 13.12
C ASN A 618 -6.88 -12.88 11.63
N GLY A 619 -6.61 -14.13 11.22
CA GLY A 619 -6.20 -14.47 9.86
C GLY A 619 -4.69 -14.70 9.74
N VAL A 620 -4.26 -14.99 8.53
CA VAL A 620 -2.87 -15.39 8.26
C VAL A 620 -2.00 -14.18 7.96
N PRO A 621 -0.89 -13.98 8.70
CA PRO A 621 0.07 -12.91 8.41
C PRO A 621 0.56 -13.00 6.97
N THR A 622 0.51 -11.89 6.25
CA THR A 622 0.95 -11.75 4.86
C THR A 622 1.69 -10.43 4.75
N LEU A 623 2.94 -10.51 4.27
CA LEU A 623 3.73 -9.33 3.96
C LEU A 623 3.25 -8.77 2.63
N ILE A 624 3.04 -7.46 2.55
CA ILE A 624 2.79 -6.78 1.28
C ILE A 624 3.99 -5.91 0.95
N SER A 625 4.58 -6.16 -0.21
CA SER A 625 5.57 -5.31 -0.82
C SER A 625 4.88 -4.39 -1.81
N SER A 626 5.10 -3.08 -1.64
CA SER A 626 4.65 -2.07 -2.59
C SER A 626 5.90 -1.42 -3.19
N PRO A 627 6.63 -2.14 -4.07
CA PRO A 627 7.88 -1.64 -4.60
C PRO A 627 7.64 -0.32 -5.33
N VAL A 628 8.43 0.68 -4.99
CA VAL A 628 8.44 1.96 -5.69
C VAL A 628 9.87 2.34 -5.95
N THR A 629 10.13 2.70 -7.20
CA THR A 629 11.39 3.32 -7.56
C THR A 629 11.28 4.78 -7.23
N SER A 630 11.98 5.24 -6.20
CA SER A 630 12.06 6.67 -5.93
C SER A 630 13.16 7.36 -6.74
N GLY A 631 13.93 6.68 -7.61
CA GLY A 631 14.90 7.31 -8.56
C GLY A 631 14.27 7.87 -9.84
N LEU A 632 14.89 8.72 -10.68
CA LEU A 632 16.24 9.31 -10.72
C LEU A 632 16.38 10.58 -9.86
N PHE A 633 17.13 10.51 -8.76
CA PHE A 633 17.24 11.46 -7.64
C PHE A 633 16.17 11.34 -6.55
N GLY A 634 15.87 10.09 -6.21
CA GLY A 634 15.42 9.58 -4.90
C GLY A 634 14.60 10.53 -4.03
N GLY A 635 15.34 11.35 -3.28
CA GLY A 635 14.84 12.15 -2.18
C GLY A 635 14.45 13.59 -2.47
N LEU A 636 14.54 14.07 -3.71
CA LEU A 636 14.48 15.51 -4.01
C LEU A 636 13.17 16.23 -3.62
N ALA A 637 12.06 15.49 -3.53
CA ALA A 637 10.76 16.00 -3.11
C ALA A 637 10.17 15.25 -1.90
N LEU A 638 10.98 14.40 -1.26
CA LEU A 638 10.56 13.70 -0.06
C LEU A 638 10.67 14.67 1.11
N ARG A 639 9.58 14.82 1.86
CA ARG A 639 9.60 15.58 3.11
C ARG A 639 10.55 14.91 4.09
N ASP A 640 11.12 15.69 5.03
CA ASP A 640 11.94 15.14 6.11
C ASP A 640 11.04 14.34 7.06
N ASP A 641 10.82 13.09 6.69
CA ASP A 641 9.98 12.17 7.44
C ASP A 641 10.79 11.66 8.64
N GLN A 642 10.56 12.27 9.81
CA GLN A 642 11.11 11.75 11.08
C GLN A 642 10.75 10.26 11.30
N ALA A 643 9.63 9.79 10.74
CA ALA A 643 9.27 8.38 10.63
C ALA A 643 8.48 8.03 9.34
N MET A 644 8.75 6.86 8.73
CA MET A 644 7.94 6.34 7.61
C MET A 644 6.54 5.96 8.10
N HIS A 645 5.52 6.61 7.55
CA HIS A 645 4.13 6.36 7.93
C HIS A 645 3.66 5.00 7.42
N ALA A 646 2.88 4.28 8.21
CA ALA A 646 2.26 3.00 7.83
C ALA A 646 0.77 3.19 7.56
N MET A 647 0.25 2.57 6.51
CA MET A 647 -1.17 2.68 6.14
C MET A 647 -1.77 1.31 5.87
N SER A 648 -2.96 1.04 6.41
CA SER A 648 -3.65 -0.23 6.18
C SER A 648 -4.26 -0.27 4.79
N VAL A 649 -4.59 -1.46 4.28
CA VAL A 649 -5.39 -1.59 3.05
C VAL A 649 -6.73 -0.86 3.16
N TYR A 650 -7.30 -0.78 4.37
CA TYR A 650 -8.54 -0.07 4.61
C TYR A 650 -8.36 1.43 4.42
N ASP A 651 -7.29 2.03 4.93
CA ASP A 651 -7.00 3.45 4.71
C ASP A 651 -6.68 3.74 3.23
N LEU A 652 -5.98 2.81 2.59
CA LEU A 652 -5.67 2.85 1.16
C LEU A 652 -6.87 2.59 0.23
N SER A 653 -8.03 2.23 0.77
CA SER A 653 -9.28 2.07 0.02
C SER A 653 -10.40 2.99 0.50
N ARG A 654 -10.25 3.61 1.68
CA ARG A 654 -11.21 4.51 2.33
C ARG A 654 -11.53 5.73 1.49
N ARG A 655 -12.80 6.15 1.51
CA ARG A 655 -13.28 7.33 0.79
C ARG A 655 -13.64 8.51 1.68
N GLU A 656 -14.16 8.24 2.88
CA GLU A 656 -14.60 9.26 3.83
C GLU A 656 -13.41 9.81 4.64
N VAL A 657 -13.23 11.13 4.62
CA VAL A 657 -12.10 11.81 5.28
C VAL A 657 -12.23 11.82 6.81
N LYS A 658 -13.46 11.89 7.34
CA LYS A 658 -13.69 12.00 8.81
C LYS A 658 -13.40 10.72 9.59
N LYS A 659 -13.34 9.56 8.93
CA LYS A 659 -13.27 8.25 9.61
C LYS A 659 -11.83 7.74 9.80
N GLY A 660 -10.82 8.40 9.24
CA GLY A 660 -9.42 7.97 9.31
C GLY A 660 -8.54 8.68 8.30
N GLN A 661 -7.29 8.26 8.18
CA GLN A 661 -6.34 8.82 7.22
C GLN A 661 -6.69 8.39 5.79
N VAL A 662 -6.64 9.32 4.83
CA VAL A 662 -6.91 9.06 3.42
C VAL A 662 -5.88 9.81 2.57
N LEU A 663 -5.30 9.13 1.58
CA LEU A 663 -4.44 9.76 0.58
C LEU A 663 -5.32 10.45 -0.47
N LYS A 664 -5.16 11.77 -0.63
CA LYS A 664 -5.93 12.58 -1.57
C LYS A 664 -5.26 12.62 -2.95
N GLY A 665 -3.96 12.37 -2.99
CA GLY A 665 -3.22 11.84 -4.13
C GLY A 665 -1.76 12.29 -4.18
N MET A 666 -1.47 13.59 -4.01
CA MET A 666 -0.10 14.12 -4.06
C MET A 666 0.78 13.60 -2.92
N GLU A 667 0.18 13.31 -1.77
CA GLU A 667 0.94 12.89 -0.59
C GLU A 667 1.76 11.62 -0.90
N MET A 668 1.25 10.75 -1.77
CA MET A 668 1.90 9.50 -2.19
C MET A 668 3.24 9.72 -2.90
N TYR A 669 3.51 10.90 -3.44
CA TYR A 669 4.75 11.23 -4.15
C TYR A 669 5.70 12.10 -3.32
N GLN A 670 5.27 12.55 -2.14
CA GLN A 670 6.00 13.50 -1.29
C GLN A 670 6.56 12.88 -0.01
N ALA A 671 6.24 11.61 0.28
CA ALA A 671 6.67 10.94 1.50
C ALA A 671 6.87 9.44 1.29
N ARG A 672 7.64 8.83 2.19
CA ARG A 672 7.87 7.38 2.21
C ARG A 672 6.81 6.68 3.06
N TYR A 673 6.00 5.83 2.43
CA TYR A 673 4.95 5.09 3.10
C TYR A 673 5.18 3.58 3.05
N ARG A 674 4.85 2.92 4.17
CA ARG A 674 4.65 1.47 4.25
C ARG A 674 3.20 1.16 3.91
N PHE A 675 2.93 0.84 2.65
CA PHE A 675 1.57 0.54 2.19
C PHE A 675 1.18 -0.90 2.46
N ALA A 676 0.22 -1.07 3.37
CA ALA A 676 -0.36 -2.34 3.79
C ALA A 676 0.71 -3.39 4.13
N ARG A 677 1.88 -2.92 4.61
CA ARG A 677 3.11 -3.73 4.68
C ARG A 677 2.92 -5.00 5.49
N LEU A 678 2.09 -4.92 6.52
CA LEU A 678 1.67 -6.05 7.34
C LEU A 678 0.15 -6.14 7.34
N GLU A 679 -0.40 -7.18 6.72
CA GLU A 679 -1.83 -7.46 6.69
C GLU A 679 -2.11 -8.91 7.09
N ARG A 680 -3.35 -9.19 7.49
CA ARG A 680 -3.81 -10.55 7.77
C ARG A 680 -4.86 -10.99 6.77
N MET A 681 -4.51 -11.98 5.96
CA MET A 681 -5.45 -12.56 5.00
C MET A 681 -6.50 -13.40 5.73
N PRO A 682 -7.80 -13.16 5.49
CA PRO A 682 -8.86 -13.96 6.10
C PRO A 682 -8.80 -15.43 5.68
N GLU A 683 -9.34 -16.32 6.50
CA GLU A 683 -9.44 -17.75 6.18
C GLU A 683 -10.68 -18.06 5.30
N LYS A 684 -11.79 -17.35 5.51
CA LYS A 684 -13.03 -17.56 4.77
C LYS A 684 -12.94 -16.98 3.36
N THR A 685 -13.40 -17.73 2.35
CA THR A 685 -13.36 -17.29 0.94
C THR A 685 -14.10 -15.97 0.70
N ALA A 686 -15.27 -15.74 1.31
CA ALA A 686 -16.00 -14.48 1.15
C ALA A 686 -15.20 -13.27 1.65
N ASP A 687 -14.54 -13.41 2.80
CA ASP A 687 -13.66 -12.39 3.36
C ASP A 687 -12.39 -12.21 2.51
N GLN A 688 -11.85 -13.30 1.93
CA GLN A 688 -10.71 -13.24 1.01
C GLN A 688 -11.05 -12.49 -0.28
N ILE A 689 -12.23 -12.71 -0.86
CA ILE A 689 -12.72 -11.95 -2.03
C ILE A 689 -12.78 -10.46 -1.70
N THR A 690 -13.33 -10.13 -0.53
CA THR A 690 -13.43 -8.74 -0.07
C THR A 690 -12.04 -8.12 0.12
N MET A 691 -11.13 -8.83 0.80
CA MET A 691 -9.76 -8.35 1.04
C MET A 691 -9.00 -8.15 -0.28
N LEU A 692 -9.07 -9.12 -1.20
CA LEU A 692 -8.42 -9.03 -2.50
C LEU A 692 -8.98 -7.87 -3.33
N ARG A 693 -10.31 -7.64 -3.29
CA ARG A 693 -10.93 -6.47 -3.93
C ARG A 693 -10.41 -5.16 -3.35
N LEU A 694 -10.23 -5.05 -2.03
CA LEU A 694 -9.67 -3.86 -1.39
C LEU A 694 -8.22 -3.64 -1.80
N ILE A 695 -7.41 -4.70 -1.85
CA ILE A 695 -6.00 -4.65 -2.26
C ILE A 695 -5.86 -4.22 -3.72
N LEU A 696 -6.59 -4.84 -4.65
CA LEU A 696 -6.56 -4.43 -6.06
C LEU A 696 -7.08 -3.01 -6.26
N THR A 697 -8.06 -2.58 -5.45
CA THR A 697 -8.54 -1.19 -5.47
C THR A 697 -7.46 -0.23 -4.98
N ALA A 698 -6.75 -0.57 -3.89
CA ALA A 698 -5.64 0.22 -3.36
C ALA A 698 -4.48 0.30 -4.36
N CYS A 699 -4.09 -0.83 -4.94
CA CYS A 699 -3.08 -0.93 -6.00
C CYS A 699 -3.40 0.00 -7.18
N ARG A 700 -4.63 -0.08 -7.72
CA ARG A 700 -5.07 0.78 -8.83
C ARG A 700 -5.17 2.27 -8.42
N ARG A 701 -5.61 2.58 -7.20
CA ARG A 701 -5.78 3.96 -6.72
C ARG A 701 -4.45 4.65 -6.44
N THR A 702 -3.50 3.91 -5.88
CA THR A 702 -2.16 4.43 -5.56
C THR A 702 -1.26 4.49 -6.79
N GLY A 703 -1.59 3.74 -7.85
CA GLY A 703 -0.76 3.62 -9.04
C GLY A 703 0.56 2.92 -8.75
N ARG A 704 0.60 2.04 -7.74
CA ARG A 704 1.79 1.32 -7.30
C ARG A 704 1.61 -0.20 -7.37
N PRO A 705 2.67 -0.96 -7.66
CA PRO A 705 2.61 -2.41 -7.62
C PRO A 705 2.37 -2.95 -6.20
N PHE A 706 1.65 -4.07 -6.07
CA PHE A 706 1.37 -4.74 -4.78
C PHE A 706 1.68 -6.24 -4.88
N HIS A 707 2.72 -6.70 -4.17
CA HIS A 707 3.16 -8.09 -4.14
C HIS A 707 2.96 -8.69 -2.74
N LEU A 708 2.14 -9.73 -2.65
CA LEU A 708 1.74 -10.36 -1.41
C LEU A 708 2.56 -11.63 -1.23
N PHE A 709 3.20 -11.75 -0.08
CA PHE A 709 4.07 -12.86 0.28
C PHE A 709 3.64 -13.48 1.60
N ARG A 710 3.36 -14.79 1.56
CA ARG A 710 3.33 -15.67 2.74
C ARG A 710 4.67 -16.41 2.91
N GLY A 711 5.40 -16.62 1.82
CA GLY A 711 6.79 -17.07 1.81
C GLY A 711 7.79 -15.91 1.83
N LEU A 712 9.04 -16.19 1.45
CA LEU A 712 10.08 -15.17 1.33
C LEU A 712 9.83 -14.28 0.10
N PRO A 713 9.85 -12.94 0.26
CA PRO A 713 9.79 -12.01 -0.86
C PRO A 713 10.86 -12.28 -1.92
N VAL A 714 10.44 -12.20 -3.18
CA VAL A 714 11.32 -12.24 -4.36
C VAL A 714 10.83 -11.22 -5.38
N PRO A 715 11.73 -10.57 -6.14
CA PRO A 715 11.35 -9.58 -7.15
C PRO A 715 10.29 -10.09 -8.12
N LYS A 716 9.25 -9.28 -8.33
CA LYS A 716 8.21 -9.49 -9.34
C LYS A 716 8.10 -8.31 -10.29
N LYS A 717 7.82 -8.63 -11.55
CA LYS A 717 7.70 -7.65 -12.64
C LYS A 717 6.27 -7.24 -12.92
N GLU A 718 5.34 -8.08 -12.50
CA GLU A 718 3.91 -7.84 -12.59
C GLU A 718 3.52 -6.68 -11.68
N PHE A 719 2.37 -6.07 -11.94
CA PHE A 719 1.89 -4.96 -11.12
C PHE A 719 1.19 -5.45 -9.85
N PHE A 720 0.63 -6.66 -9.90
CA PHE A 720 0.09 -7.34 -8.74
C PHE A 720 0.59 -8.78 -8.73
N PHE A 721 0.94 -9.29 -7.55
CA PHE A 721 1.37 -10.68 -7.36
C PHE A 721 0.90 -11.21 -6.00
N TYR A 722 0.53 -12.49 -5.93
CA TYR A 722 0.25 -13.17 -4.66
C TYR A 722 0.74 -14.62 -4.69
N ASP A 723 1.78 -14.93 -3.93
CA ASP A 723 2.43 -16.26 -3.92
C ASP A 723 1.50 -17.40 -3.51
N ALA A 724 0.59 -17.15 -2.59
CA ALA A 724 -0.29 -18.13 -1.97
C ALA A 724 -1.77 -17.88 -2.29
N MET A 725 -2.05 -17.38 -3.50
CA MET A 725 -3.41 -17.17 -4.00
C MET A 725 -4.22 -18.49 -3.98
N PRO A 726 -5.41 -18.53 -3.35
CA PRO A 726 -6.30 -19.68 -3.44
C PRO A 726 -6.67 -20.00 -4.89
N GLY A 727 -6.67 -21.27 -5.28
CA GLY A 727 -6.87 -21.69 -6.68
C GLY A 727 -8.14 -21.12 -7.34
N VAL A 728 -9.26 -21.09 -6.61
CA VAL A 728 -10.52 -20.49 -7.13
C VAL A 728 -10.39 -18.99 -7.40
N LEU A 729 -9.62 -18.25 -6.61
CA LEU A 729 -9.40 -16.82 -6.83
C LEU A 729 -8.41 -16.57 -7.97
N ALA A 730 -7.38 -17.43 -8.10
CA ALA A 730 -6.47 -17.40 -9.24
C ALA A 730 -7.23 -17.65 -10.55
N ASP A 731 -8.06 -18.70 -10.61
CA ASP A 731 -8.91 -19.01 -11.78
C ASP A 731 -9.86 -17.86 -12.11
N LEU A 732 -10.45 -17.24 -11.07
CA LEU A 732 -11.37 -16.12 -11.22
C LEU A 732 -10.72 -14.95 -11.96
N ILE A 733 -9.59 -14.45 -11.46
CA ILE A 733 -8.97 -13.20 -11.95
C ILE A 733 -7.97 -13.41 -13.09
N GLY A 734 -7.64 -14.66 -13.42
CA GLY A 734 -6.73 -15.00 -14.53
C GLY A 734 -5.29 -15.32 -14.12
N GLY A 735 -5.04 -15.59 -12.85
CA GLY A 735 -3.73 -16.02 -12.34
C GLY A 735 -3.42 -15.49 -10.94
N ASN A 736 -2.19 -15.77 -10.49
CA ASN A 736 -1.63 -15.22 -9.26
C ASN A 736 -0.85 -13.92 -9.48
N ALA A 737 -0.71 -13.48 -10.73
CA ALA A 737 0.02 -12.27 -11.11
C ALA A 737 -0.74 -11.53 -12.21
N LEU A 738 -0.80 -10.20 -12.14
CA LEU A 738 -1.53 -9.35 -13.07
C LEU A 738 -0.71 -8.12 -13.45
N CYS A 739 -0.74 -7.74 -14.71
CA CYS A 739 -0.31 -6.41 -15.17
C CYS A 739 -1.41 -5.37 -14.96
N LEU A 740 -1.04 -4.09 -15.05
CA LEU A 740 -1.92 -2.94 -14.85
C LEU A 740 -3.22 -3.02 -15.67
N GLU A 741 -3.12 -3.41 -16.95
CA GLU A 741 -4.25 -3.50 -17.88
C GLU A 741 -5.28 -4.57 -17.49
N GLN A 742 -4.88 -5.56 -16.68
CA GLN A 742 -5.74 -6.68 -16.28
C GLN A 742 -6.54 -6.37 -15.00
N LEU A 743 -6.11 -5.37 -14.21
CA LEU A 743 -6.74 -5.03 -12.93
C LEU A 743 -8.24 -4.64 -13.04
N PRO A 744 -8.70 -3.87 -14.05
CA PRO A 744 -10.11 -3.48 -14.14
C PRO A 744 -11.05 -4.68 -14.29
N GLU A 745 -10.70 -5.64 -15.15
CA GLU A 745 -11.50 -6.84 -15.37
C GLU A 745 -11.44 -7.79 -14.15
N ALA A 746 -10.27 -7.92 -13.51
CA ALA A 746 -10.13 -8.67 -12.25
C ALA A 746 -11.01 -8.10 -11.12
N LEU A 747 -11.03 -6.77 -10.97
CA LEU A 747 -11.90 -6.08 -9.99
C LEU A 747 -13.39 -6.30 -10.31
N HIS A 748 -13.77 -6.26 -11.59
CA HIS A 748 -15.14 -6.52 -12.02
C HIS A 748 -15.58 -7.96 -11.70
N GLN A 749 -14.71 -8.93 -11.94
CA GLN A 749 -14.97 -10.35 -11.62
C GLN A 749 -15.06 -10.59 -10.10
N LEU A 750 -14.23 -9.93 -9.30
CA LEU A 750 -14.30 -9.99 -7.84
C LEU A 750 -15.58 -9.35 -7.27
N LEU A 751 -16.09 -8.29 -7.91
CA LEU A 751 -17.38 -7.69 -7.54
C LEU A 751 -18.51 -8.70 -7.72
N ILE A 752 -18.61 -9.31 -8.91
CA ILE A 752 -19.62 -10.34 -9.20
C ILE A 752 -19.44 -11.53 -8.25
N ALA A 753 -18.21 -12.01 -8.05
CA ALA A 753 -17.93 -13.11 -7.12
C ALA A 753 -18.37 -12.83 -5.68
N GLY A 754 -18.17 -11.61 -5.18
CA GLY A 754 -18.66 -11.15 -3.88
C GLY A 754 -20.19 -11.22 -3.79
N ASP A 755 -20.88 -10.68 -4.80
CA ASP A 755 -22.34 -10.72 -4.83
C ASP A 755 -22.89 -12.16 -4.94
N LEU A 756 -22.20 -13.04 -5.69
CA LEU A 756 -22.58 -14.45 -5.82
C LEU A 756 -22.46 -15.21 -4.49
N ILE A 757 -21.36 -15.01 -3.74
CA ILE A 757 -21.14 -15.74 -2.48
C ILE A 757 -22.05 -15.22 -1.35
N GLU A 758 -22.43 -13.94 -1.37
CA GLU A 758 -23.36 -13.34 -0.42
C GLU A 758 -24.84 -13.60 -0.76
N THR A 759 -25.15 -14.07 -1.97
CA THR A 759 -26.52 -14.40 -2.39
C THR A 759 -26.90 -15.80 -1.91
N ASN A 760 -27.94 -15.86 -1.08
CA ASN A 760 -28.52 -17.10 -0.61
C ASN A 760 -28.91 -18.01 -1.79
N GLY A 761 -28.60 -19.30 -1.70
CA GLY A 761 -28.92 -20.29 -2.76
C GLY A 761 -27.91 -20.41 -3.91
N LEU A 762 -26.92 -19.51 -4.03
CA LEU A 762 -25.81 -19.64 -4.99
C LEU A 762 -24.54 -20.18 -4.34
N GLY A 763 -23.97 -19.44 -3.38
CA GLY A 763 -22.84 -19.89 -2.56
C GLY A 763 -21.57 -20.28 -3.34
N TYR A 764 -20.73 -21.10 -2.71
CA TYR A 764 -19.39 -21.45 -3.20
C TYR A 764 -19.38 -22.29 -4.50
N ASP A 765 -20.38 -23.15 -4.72
CA ASP A 765 -20.42 -24.02 -5.91
C ASP A 765 -20.62 -23.21 -7.20
N VAL A 766 -21.50 -22.20 -7.17
CA VAL A 766 -21.73 -21.31 -8.30
C VAL A 766 -20.53 -20.40 -8.52
N LEU A 767 -19.92 -19.91 -7.44
CA LEU A 767 -18.66 -19.15 -7.51
C LEU A 767 -17.56 -19.97 -8.20
N LYS A 768 -17.39 -21.25 -7.85
CA LYS A 768 -16.36 -22.11 -8.47
C LYS A 768 -16.58 -22.27 -9.98
N LEU A 769 -17.83 -22.42 -10.42
CA LEU A 769 -18.17 -22.47 -11.83
C LEU A 769 -17.95 -21.12 -12.52
N TYR A 770 -18.24 -20.01 -11.84
CA TYR A 770 -18.02 -18.66 -12.35
C TYR A 770 -16.52 -18.32 -12.47
N ALA A 771 -15.71 -18.77 -11.53
CA ALA A 771 -14.27 -18.55 -11.52
C ALA A 771 -13.60 -19.12 -12.77
N MET A 772 -13.98 -20.33 -13.19
CA MET A 772 -13.40 -21.01 -14.34
C MET A 772 -13.87 -20.43 -15.69
N PRO A 773 -12.98 -19.97 -16.58
CA PRO A 773 -13.36 -19.38 -17.87
C PRO A 773 -14.31 -20.25 -18.70
N GLN A 774 -14.08 -21.57 -18.73
CA GLN A 774 -14.85 -22.54 -19.51
C GLN A 774 -16.28 -22.79 -19.02
N THR A 775 -16.61 -22.39 -17.78
CA THR A 775 -17.97 -22.55 -17.21
C THR A 775 -18.59 -21.23 -16.76
N ARG A 776 -17.87 -20.12 -16.95
CA ARG A 776 -18.25 -18.79 -16.45
C ARG A 776 -19.55 -18.30 -17.06
N PHE A 777 -19.74 -18.52 -18.36
CA PHE A 777 -20.96 -18.10 -19.06
C PHE A 777 -22.20 -18.84 -18.54
N GLY A 778 -22.14 -20.18 -18.45
CA GLY A 778 -23.19 -20.98 -17.83
C GLY A 778 -23.49 -20.58 -16.38
N ALA A 779 -22.45 -20.31 -15.57
CA ALA A 779 -22.62 -19.85 -14.19
C ALA A 779 -23.30 -18.48 -14.10
N ALA A 780 -22.92 -17.54 -14.97
CA ALA A 780 -23.55 -16.23 -15.04
C ALA A 780 -25.04 -16.32 -15.42
N CYS A 781 -25.38 -17.18 -16.37
CA CYS A 781 -26.78 -17.43 -16.74
C CYS A 781 -27.59 -18.05 -15.59
N MET A 782 -26.99 -18.99 -14.88
CA MET A 782 -27.60 -19.64 -13.71
C MET A 782 -27.86 -18.65 -12.57
N ALA A 783 -26.86 -17.83 -12.25
CA ALA A 783 -27.00 -16.77 -11.25
C ALA A 783 -28.08 -15.76 -11.65
N TRP A 784 -28.12 -15.36 -12.92
CA TRP A 784 -29.12 -14.42 -13.42
C TRP A 784 -30.54 -14.96 -13.30
N CYS A 785 -30.77 -16.22 -13.69
CA CYS A 785 -32.06 -16.87 -13.52
C CYS A 785 -32.48 -16.95 -12.05
N HIS A 786 -31.55 -17.33 -11.16
CA HIS A 786 -31.82 -17.46 -9.72
C HIS A 786 -32.25 -16.15 -9.10
N VAL A 787 -31.43 -15.09 -9.24
CA VAL A 787 -31.69 -13.77 -8.64
C VAL A 787 -33.02 -13.21 -9.14
N ARG A 788 -33.30 -13.34 -10.44
CA ARG A 788 -34.55 -12.86 -11.01
C ARG A 788 -35.76 -13.67 -10.56
N ASP A 789 -35.62 -14.99 -10.40
CA ASP A 789 -36.72 -15.84 -9.90
C ASP A 789 -37.00 -15.51 -8.42
N GLU A 790 -35.98 -15.30 -7.58
CA GLU A 790 -36.15 -14.81 -6.19
C GLU A 790 -36.85 -13.44 -6.16
N GLU A 791 -36.47 -12.50 -7.03
CA GLU A 791 -37.14 -11.19 -7.13
C GLU A 791 -38.63 -11.30 -7.48
N LYS A 792 -39.01 -12.27 -8.33
CA LYS A 792 -40.42 -12.53 -8.66
C LYS A 792 -41.19 -13.10 -7.46
N GLU A 793 -40.52 -13.89 -6.63
CA GLU A 793 -41.09 -14.52 -5.43
C GLU A 793 -41.13 -13.59 -4.20
N GLY A 794 -40.73 -12.32 -4.37
CA GLY A 794 -40.74 -11.32 -3.31
C GLY A 794 -39.47 -11.28 -2.46
N GLY A 795 -38.40 -11.92 -2.93
CA GLY A 795 -37.07 -11.88 -2.32
C GLY A 795 -36.35 -10.54 -2.48
N GLU A 796 -35.10 -10.50 -2.02
CA GLU A 796 -34.26 -9.31 -2.09
C GLU A 796 -33.99 -8.90 -3.54
N LYS A 797 -34.21 -7.61 -3.85
CA LYS A 797 -33.91 -7.08 -5.19
C LYS A 797 -32.43 -6.75 -5.30
N LYS A 798 -31.77 -7.31 -6.32
CA LYS A 798 -30.34 -7.10 -6.63
C LYS A 798 -30.17 -6.57 -8.06
N PRO A 799 -30.66 -5.34 -8.34
CA PRO A 799 -30.68 -4.80 -9.69
C PRO A 799 -29.28 -4.62 -10.28
N ASP A 800 -28.28 -4.30 -9.45
CA ASP A 800 -26.89 -4.13 -9.89
C ASP A 800 -26.29 -5.47 -10.35
N LEU A 801 -26.42 -6.54 -9.56
CA LEU A 801 -25.96 -7.88 -9.94
C LEU A 801 -26.63 -8.37 -11.23
N ILE A 802 -27.96 -8.20 -11.35
CA ILE A 802 -28.68 -8.54 -12.59
C ILE A 802 -28.11 -7.79 -13.79
N LYS A 803 -27.84 -6.49 -13.64
CA LYS A 803 -27.26 -5.66 -14.70
C LYS A 803 -25.87 -6.14 -15.08
N GLU A 804 -25.00 -6.44 -14.12
CA GLU A 804 -23.63 -6.91 -14.40
C GLU A 804 -23.64 -8.28 -15.08
N LEU A 805 -24.48 -9.22 -14.63
CA LEU A 805 -24.63 -10.53 -15.28
C LEU A 805 -25.17 -10.40 -16.73
N GLN A 806 -26.04 -9.41 -16.98
CA GLN A 806 -26.51 -9.11 -18.35
C GLN A 806 -25.42 -8.49 -19.22
N THR A 807 -24.60 -7.61 -18.66
CA THR A 807 -23.43 -7.06 -19.35
C THR A 807 -22.49 -8.19 -19.74
N GLU A 808 -22.15 -9.08 -18.80
CA GLU A 808 -21.33 -10.25 -19.06
C GLU A 808 -21.90 -11.11 -20.19
N TYR A 809 -23.18 -11.49 -20.10
CA TYR A 809 -23.86 -12.24 -21.17
C TYR A 809 -23.72 -11.57 -22.55
N THR A 810 -23.86 -10.25 -22.60
CA THR A 810 -23.76 -9.48 -23.86
C THR A 810 -22.34 -9.49 -24.44
N LYS A 811 -21.30 -9.43 -23.59
CA LYS A 811 -19.90 -9.53 -24.04
C LYS A 811 -19.62 -10.85 -24.77
N TYR A 812 -20.16 -11.97 -24.27
CA TYR A 812 -20.04 -13.26 -24.95
C TYR A 812 -20.75 -13.29 -26.31
N LEU A 813 -21.96 -12.70 -26.41
CA LEU A 813 -22.69 -12.64 -27.68
C LEU A 813 -22.00 -11.79 -28.75
N LYS A 814 -21.32 -10.71 -28.35
CA LYS A 814 -20.57 -9.84 -29.26
C LYS A 814 -19.21 -10.42 -29.69
N GLY A 815 -18.83 -11.59 -29.16
CA GLY A 815 -17.51 -12.18 -29.41
C GLY A 815 -16.37 -11.49 -28.67
N GLU A 816 -16.66 -10.62 -27.70
CA GLU A 816 -15.65 -10.00 -26.83
C GLU A 816 -15.05 -11.03 -25.84
N LYS A 817 -15.81 -12.09 -25.54
CA LYS A 817 -15.37 -13.26 -24.77
C LYS A 817 -15.71 -14.53 -25.54
N ASN A 818 -14.81 -15.52 -25.47
CA ASN A 818 -15.02 -16.81 -26.14
C ASN A 818 -16.12 -17.60 -25.42
N MET A 819 -17.17 -17.93 -26.15
CA MET A 819 -18.23 -18.85 -25.69
C MET A 819 -17.91 -20.26 -26.18
N GLY A 820 -18.13 -21.27 -25.33
CA GLY A 820 -17.96 -22.66 -25.77
C GLY A 820 -19.01 -23.07 -26.81
N GLU A 821 -18.67 -23.99 -27.71
CA GLU A 821 -19.59 -24.50 -28.74
C GLU A 821 -20.89 -25.05 -28.13
N GLN A 822 -20.79 -25.74 -26.99
CA GLN A 822 -21.93 -26.28 -26.26
C GLN A 822 -22.88 -25.21 -25.74
N GLU A 823 -22.32 -24.11 -25.24
CA GLU A 823 -23.09 -22.98 -24.73
C GLU A 823 -23.74 -22.22 -25.90
N GLY A 824 -23.02 -22.07 -27.01
CA GLY A 824 -23.52 -21.47 -28.25
C GLY A 824 -24.71 -22.23 -28.84
N ALA A 825 -24.70 -23.56 -28.82
CA ALA A 825 -25.83 -24.38 -29.26
C ALA A 825 -27.10 -24.10 -28.44
N LEU A 826 -26.98 -23.94 -27.12
CA LEU A 826 -28.11 -23.62 -26.23
C LEU A 826 -28.61 -22.18 -26.40
N VAL A 827 -27.72 -21.23 -26.69
CA VAL A 827 -28.10 -19.86 -27.04
C VAL A 827 -28.90 -19.84 -28.35
N LYS A 828 -28.41 -20.53 -29.39
CA LYS A 828 -29.13 -20.67 -30.67
C LYS A 828 -30.52 -21.27 -30.47
N LEU A 829 -30.60 -22.35 -29.70
CA LEU A 829 -31.87 -23.02 -29.39
C LEU A 829 -32.85 -22.09 -28.67
N GLY A 830 -32.39 -21.36 -27.63
CA GLY A 830 -33.23 -20.42 -26.89
C GLY A 830 -33.75 -19.28 -27.76
N THR A 831 -32.90 -18.73 -28.62
CA THR A 831 -33.26 -17.67 -29.57
C THR A 831 -34.28 -18.15 -30.60
N ALA A 832 -34.08 -19.34 -31.18
CA ALA A 832 -35.02 -19.93 -32.14
C ALA A 832 -36.37 -20.25 -31.47
N ALA A 833 -36.34 -20.77 -30.24
CA ALA A 833 -37.55 -21.08 -29.48
C ALA A 833 -38.43 -19.85 -29.20
N ALA A 834 -37.84 -18.66 -29.03
CA ALA A 834 -38.58 -17.40 -28.87
C ALA A 834 -39.38 -17.00 -30.12
N GLY A 835 -39.05 -17.55 -31.30
CA GLY A 835 -39.85 -17.39 -32.51
C GLY A 835 -41.13 -18.23 -32.50
N ILE A 836 -41.06 -19.46 -31.99
CA ILE A 836 -42.19 -20.41 -32.04
C ILE A 836 -43.10 -20.38 -30.83
N GLN A 837 -42.61 -19.91 -29.68
CA GLN A 837 -43.39 -19.78 -28.45
C GLN A 837 -43.84 -18.32 -28.25
N LYS A 838 -45.06 -18.11 -27.77
CA LYS A 838 -45.56 -16.80 -27.34
C LYS A 838 -44.80 -16.36 -26.09
N ASN A 839 -44.46 -15.07 -26.00
CA ASN A 839 -43.80 -14.48 -24.83
C ASN A 839 -44.62 -14.80 -23.55
N PRO A 840 -44.06 -15.55 -22.58
CA PRO A 840 -44.76 -15.93 -21.36
C PRO A 840 -45.12 -14.74 -20.45
N GLY A 841 -44.47 -13.60 -20.62
CA GLY A 841 -44.68 -12.40 -19.79
C GLY A 841 -43.81 -12.35 -18.53
N ALA A 842 -43.80 -11.20 -17.86
CA ALA A 842 -42.89 -10.91 -16.75
C ALA A 842 -43.14 -11.77 -15.48
N ARG A 843 -44.36 -12.27 -15.28
CA ARG A 843 -44.75 -13.13 -14.13
C ARG A 843 -44.79 -14.62 -14.47
N ALA A 844 -44.25 -15.02 -15.62
CA ALA A 844 -44.24 -16.42 -16.02
C ALA A 844 -43.40 -17.29 -15.07
N SER A 845 -43.85 -18.53 -14.88
CA SER A 845 -43.11 -19.53 -14.12
C SER A 845 -41.88 -20.01 -14.89
N SER A 846 -40.87 -20.52 -14.17
CA SER A 846 -39.69 -21.13 -14.78
C SER A 846 -40.05 -22.31 -15.70
N SER A 847 -41.18 -22.98 -15.45
CA SER A 847 -41.68 -24.05 -16.30
C SER A 847 -42.22 -23.54 -17.64
N ASP A 848 -42.83 -22.36 -17.67
CA ASP A 848 -43.34 -21.74 -18.90
C ASP A 848 -42.20 -21.25 -19.79
N GLU A 849 -41.17 -20.69 -19.18
CA GLU A 849 -39.96 -20.25 -19.88
C GLU A 849 -39.13 -21.43 -20.44
N LEU A 850 -39.25 -22.61 -19.84
CA LEU A 850 -38.57 -23.84 -20.27
C LEU A 850 -39.42 -24.77 -21.15
N LEU A 851 -40.63 -24.35 -21.54
CA LEU A 851 -41.62 -25.24 -22.14
C LEU A 851 -41.09 -25.98 -23.38
N VAL A 852 -40.58 -25.24 -24.38
CA VAL A 852 -40.02 -25.82 -25.61
C VAL A 852 -38.85 -26.77 -25.29
N PHE A 853 -37.91 -26.35 -24.44
CA PHE A 853 -36.77 -27.18 -24.03
C PHE A 853 -37.20 -28.50 -23.37
N LYS A 854 -38.24 -28.48 -22.52
CA LYS A 854 -38.80 -29.69 -21.90
C LYS A 854 -39.47 -30.60 -22.93
N ILE A 855 -40.28 -30.03 -23.84
CA ILE A 855 -40.93 -30.81 -24.91
C ILE A 855 -39.88 -31.51 -25.75
N CYS A 856 -38.81 -30.82 -26.16
CA CYS A 856 -37.73 -31.43 -26.94
C CYS A 856 -37.06 -32.61 -26.22
N LEU A 857 -36.74 -32.44 -24.92
CA LEU A 857 -36.15 -33.51 -24.11
C LEU A 857 -37.07 -34.72 -23.96
N ASP A 858 -38.36 -34.49 -23.71
CA ASP A 858 -39.34 -35.55 -23.52
C ASP A 858 -39.62 -36.28 -24.85
N ALA A 859 -39.76 -35.54 -25.95
CA ALA A 859 -39.99 -36.06 -27.30
C ALA A 859 -38.81 -36.92 -27.80
N VAL A 860 -37.57 -36.47 -27.61
CA VAL A 860 -36.39 -37.28 -27.96
C VAL A 860 -36.30 -38.53 -27.08
N SER A 861 -36.63 -38.43 -25.79
CA SER A 861 -36.65 -39.62 -24.94
C SER A 861 -37.72 -40.63 -25.36
N ALA A 862 -38.88 -40.17 -25.84
CA ALA A 862 -39.94 -41.02 -26.39
C ALA A 862 -39.51 -41.65 -27.72
N ALA A 863 -39.00 -40.86 -28.67
CA ALA A 863 -38.48 -41.34 -29.95
C ALA A 863 -37.40 -42.42 -29.77
N LYS A 864 -36.49 -42.24 -28.81
CA LYS A 864 -35.46 -43.23 -28.47
C LYS A 864 -36.06 -44.53 -27.89
N LYS A 865 -37.13 -44.46 -27.10
CA LYS A 865 -37.85 -45.65 -26.59
C LYS A 865 -38.54 -46.42 -27.73
N GLU A 866 -38.95 -45.71 -28.77
CA GLU A 866 -39.53 -46.28 -29.99
C GLU A 866 -38.49 -46.71 -31.04
N ASN A 867 -37.20 -46.76 -30.66
CA ASN A 867 -36.07 -47.12 -31.52
C ASN A 867 -35.84 -46.17 -32.73
N GLN A 868 -36.33 -44.93 -32.68
CA GLN A 868 -35.98 -43.90 -33.65
C GLN A 868 -34.64 -43.27 -33.26
N THR A 869 -33.58 -43.58 -34.00
CA THR A 869 -32.21 -43.13 -33.70
C THR A 869 -31.56 -42.29 -34.80
N ASP A 870 -32.11 -42.29 -36.02
CA ASP A 870 -31.62 -41.45 -37.10
C ASP A 870 -32.03 -39.98 -36.91
N ALA A 871 -31.20 -39.05 -37.40
CA ALA A 871 -31.40 -37.62 -37.14
C ALA A 871 -32.73 -37.10 -37.69
N VAL A 872 -33.10 -37.54 -38.89
CA VAL A 872 -34.26 -37.03 -39.63
C VAL A 872 -35.56 -37.43 -38.92
N SER A 873 -35.70 -38.71 -38.55
CA SER A 873 -36.87 -39.19 -37.80
C SER A 873 -37.02 -38.49 -36.45
N MET A 874 -35.90 -38.27 -35.74
CA MET A 874 -35.92 -37.55 -34.46
C MET A 874 -36.32 -36.09 -34.61
N ILE A 875 -35.88 -35.40 -35.68
CA ILE A 875 -36.27 -34.01 -35.96
C ILE A 875 -37.78 -33.94 -36.20
N TYR A 876 -38.34 -34.81 -37.03
CA TYR A 876 -39.79 -34.84 -37.28
C TYR A 876 -40.60 -35.17 -36.02
N ALA A 877 -40.13 -36.12 -35.20
CA ALA A 877 -40.78 -36.46 -33.93
C ALA A 877 -40.81 -35.26 -32.96
N VAL A 878 -39.70 -34.54 -32.83
CA VAL A 878 -39.63 -33.35 -31.97
C VAL A 878 -40.47 -32.20 -32.54
N ALA A 879 -40.42 -31.95 -33.85
CA ALA A 879 -41.20 -30.88 -34.50
C ALA A 879 -42.71 -31.10 -34.34
N GLY A 880 -43.19 -32.33 -34.52
CA GLY A 880 -44.60 -32.69 -34.34
C GLY A 880 -45.08 -32.51 -32.89
N GLU A 881 -44.26 -32.92 -31.91
CA GLU A 881 -44.57 -32.70 -30.50
C GLU A 881 -44.56 -31.21 -30.12
N LEU A 882 -43.64 -30.42 -30.68
CA LEU A 882 -43.59 -28.97 -30.46
C LEU A 882 -44.85 -28.28 -30.98
N GLU A 883 -45.23 -28.53 -32.24
CA GLU A 883 -46.43 -27.95 -32.85
C GLU A 883 -47.69 -28.32 -32.04
N THR A 884 -47.87 -29.62 -31.77
CA THR A 884 -49.04 -30.13 -31.04
C THR A 884 -49.15 -29.52 -29.65
N ASN A 885 -48.05 -29.48 -28.89
CA ASN A 885 -48.09 -28.98 -27.52
C ASN A 885 -48.20 -27.46 -27.44
N LEU A 886 -47.59 -26.71 -28.37
CA LEU A 886 -47.69 -25.25 -28.39
C LEU A 886 -49.09 -24.78 -28.80
N VAL A 887 -49.73 -25.44 -29.77
CA VAL A 887 -51.11 -25.15 -30.16
C VAL A 887 -52.08 -25.55 -29.05
N ARG A 888 -51.99 -26.78 -28.53
CA ARG A 888 -52.86 -27.30 -27.46
C ARG A 888 -52.83 -26.43 -26.20
N ARG A 889 -51.68 -25.83 -25.88
CA ARG A 889 -51.50 -24.98 -24.70
C ARG A 889 -51.69 -23.49 -24.98
N GLU A 890 -52.15 -23.12 -26.19
CA GLU A 890 -52.34 -21.73 -26.64
C GLU A 890 -51.08 -20.85 -26.49
N LYS A 891 -49.91 -21.46 -26.69
CA LYS A 891 -48.59 -20.84 -26.51
C LYS A 891 -47.81 -20.71 -27.82
N ALA A 892 -48.45 -20.92 -28.97
CA ALA A 892 -47.82 -20.67 -30.27
C ALA A 892 -47.51 -19.18 -30.47
N GLY A 893 -46.29 -18.88 -30.91
CA GLY A 893 -45.85 -17.53 -31.26
C GLY A 893 -46.58 -16.98 -32.49
N LYS A 894 -46.57 -15.66 -32.68
CA LYS A 894 -47.14 -15.06 -33.88
C LYS A 894 -46.23 -15.27 -35.09
N ARG A 895 -46.78 -15.13 -36.30
CA ARG A 895 -46.06 -15.35 -37.57
C ARG A 895 -44.91 -14.36 -37.76
N GLU A 896 -45.07 -13.14 -37.26
CA GLU A 896 -44.07 -12.07 -37.35
C GLU A 896 -42.80 -12.43 -36.56
N ASN A 897 -42.95 -13.13 -35.43
CA ASN A 897 -41.82 -13.59 -34.62
C ASN A 897 -40.98 -14.67 -35.34
N ARG A 898 -41.53 -15.31 -36.38
CA ARG A 898 -40.88 -16.34 -37.21
C ARG A 898 -40.45 -15.80 -38.57
N LYS A 899 -40.30 -14.49 -38.73
CA LYS A 899 -39.90 -13.85 -40.01
C LYS A 899 -40.81 -14.26 -41.18
N GLY A 900 -42.10 -14.48 -40.93
CA GLY A 900 -43.08 -14.85 -41.96
C GLY A 900 -43.25 -16.37 -42.20
N LYS A 901 -42.46 -17.23 -41.55
CA LYS A 901 -42.59 -18.70 -41.64
C LYS A 901 -43.84 -19.22 -40.92
N SER A 902 -44.37 -20.35 -41.40
CA SER A 902 -45.44 -21.11 -40.73
C SER A 902 -44.97 -21.65 -39.37
N LEU A 903 -45.91 -22.12 -38.53
CA LEU A 903 -45.56 -22.67 -37.21
C LEU A 903 -44.74 -23.96 -37.35
N ILE A 904 -45.13 -24.85 -38.26
CA ILE A 904 -44.43 -26.12 -38.51
C ILE A 904 -42.99 -25.90 -39.00
N GLU A 905 -42.77 -25.01 -39.98
CA GLU A 905 -41.41 -24.67 -40.46
C GLU A 905 -40.53 -24.11 -39.33
N GLY A 906 -41.11 -23.32 -38.42
CA GLY A 906 -40.39 -22.83 -37.24
C GLY A 906 -40.10 -23.95 -36.22
N CYS A 907 -41.03 -24.91 -36.05
CA CYS A 907 -40.84 -26.05 -35.15
C CYS A 907 -39.78 -27.01 -35.71
N GLU A 908 -39.73 -27.23 -37.02
CA GLU A 908 -38.68 -28.00 -37.71
C GLU A 908 -37.31 -27.36 -37.52
N GLU A 909 -37.18 -26.03 -37.65
CA GLU A 909 -35.92 -25.30 -37.41
C GLU A 909 -35.44 -25.46 -35.96
N VAL A 910 -36.35 -25.35 -34.98
CA VAL A 910 -36.02 -25.57 -33.57
C VAL A 910 -35.67 -27.03 -33.29
N ALA A 911 -36.37 -27.97 -33.90
CA ALA A 911 -36.12 -29.41 -33.76
C ALA A 911 -34.76 -29.81 -34.37
N ASP A 912 -34.41 -29.26 -35.53
CA ASP A 912 -33.10 -29.46 -36.17
C ASP A 912 -31.95 -29.01 -35.25
N ILE A 913 -32.03 -27.77 -34.75
CA ILE A 913 -31.05 -27.22 -33.79
C ILE A 913 -30.99 -28.09 -32.53
N PHE A 914 -32.13 -28.51 -31.99
CA PHE A 914 -32.15 -29.35 -30.79
C PHE A 914 -31.51 -30.72 -31.03
N VAL A 915 -31.89 -31.43 -32.09
CA VAL A 915 -31.43 -32.80 -32.34
C VAL A 915 -29.96 -32.83 -32.72
N ASN A 916 -29.53 -31.97 -33.64
CA ASN A 916 -28.17 -32.00 -34.16
C ASN A 916 -27.19 -31.32 -33.19
N ASP A 917 -27.46 -30.07 -32.81
CA ASP A 917 -26.49 -29.29 -32.04
C ASP A 917 -26.54 -29.63 -30.54
N VAL A 918 -27.73 -29.83 -29.96
CA VAL A 918 -27.89 -30.02 -28.51
C VAL A 918 -27.90 -31.50 -28.10
N TRP A 919 -28.74 -32.34 -28.68
CA TRP A 919 -28.88 -33.74 -28.28
C TRP A 919 -27.68 -34.59 -28.75
N LYS A 920 -27.35 -34.54 -30.04
CA LYS A 920 -26.18 -35.26 -30.58
C LYS A 920 -24.87 -34.55 -30.26
N GLY A 921 -24.81 -33.22 -30.42
CA GLY A 921 -23.62 -32.43 -30.13
C GLY A 921 -23.30 -32.32 -28.64
N VAL A 922 -24.11 -31.57 -27.89
CA VAL A 922 -23.84 -31.29 -26.45
C VAL A 922 -24.03 -32.51 -25.56
N PHE A 923 -25.14 -33.23 -25.72
CA PHE A 923 -25.52 -34.34 -24.83
C PHE A 923 -24.96 -35.69 -25.27
N LYS A 924 -24.42 -35.81 -26.48
CA LYS A 924 -23.84 -37.04 -27.03
C LYS A 924 -24.78 -38.24 -26.87
N ASP A 925 -26.05 -38.04 -27.22
CA ASP A 925 -27.13 -39.05 -27.15
C ASP A 925 -27.46 -39.59 -25.75
N LYS A 926 -27.06 -38.87 -24.69
CA LYS A 926 -27.30 -39.24 -23.29
C LYS A 926 -28.06 -38.17 -22.54
N TYR A 927 -28.96 -38.58 -21.65
CA TYR A 927 -29.67 -37.62 -20.81
C TYR A 927 -28.69 -36.89 -19.86
N PRO A 928 -28.74 -35.56 -19.74
CA PRO A 928 -27.80 -34.81 -18.91
C PRO A 928 -28.04 -35.08 -17.41
N SER A 929 -26.95 -35.03 -16.62
CA SER A 929 -27.05 -35.08 -15.15
C SER A 929 -27.89 -33.90 -14.62
N GLN A 930 -28.44 -34.02 -13.41
CA GLN A 930 -29.24 -32.94 -12.82
C GLN A 930 -28.46 -31.61 -12.72
N LYS A 931 -27.16 -31.68 -12.37
CA LYS A 931 -26.28 -30.50 -12.29
C LYS A 931 -26.05 -29.87 -13.66
N SER A 932 -25.73 -30.68 -14.68
CA SER A 932 -25.56 -30.20 -16.07
C SER A 932 -26.85 -29.62 -16.62
N ARG A 933 -27.99 -30.30 -16.41
CA ARG A 933 -29.31 -29.86 -16.85
C ARG A 933 -29.66 -28.49 -16.27
N ARG A 934 -29.33 -28.22 -15.00
CA ARG A 934 -29.57 -26.90 -14.37
C ARG A 934 -28.84 -25.79 -15.11
N VAL A 935 -27.55 -25.95 -15.36
CA VAL A 935 -26.73 -24.95 -16.09
C VAL A 935 -27.25 -24.74 -17.51
N MET A 936 -27.49 -25.83 -18.24
CA MET A 936 -27.93 -25.79 -19.63
C MET A 936 -29.33 -25.16 -19.78
N SER A 937 -30.25 -25.49 -18.86
CA SER A 937 -31.58 -24.89 -18.79
C SER A 937 -31.50 -23.38 -18.54
N SER A 938 -30.58 -22.93 -17.68
CA SER A 938 -30.37 -21.51 -17.43
C SER A 938 -29.85 -20.77 -18.66
N ILE A 939 -28.88 -21.33 -19.40
CA ILE A 939 -28.38 -20.72 -20.65
C ILE A 939 -29.54 -20.54 -21.65
N TYR A 940 -30.30 -21.61 -21.90
CA TYR A 940 -31.47 -21.58 -22.78
C TYR A 940 -32.48 -20.51 -22.32
N ARG A 941 -32.81 -20.45 -21.02
CA ARG A 941 -33.79 -19.48 -20.49
C ARG A 941 -33.35 -18.04 -20.69
N VAL A 942 -32.08 -17.72 -20.43
CA VAL A 942 -31.57 -16.35 -20.62
C VAL A 942 -31.69 -15.96 -22.09
N ALA A 943 -31.25 -16.83 -23.01
CA ALA A 943 -31.33 -16.60 -24.45
C ALA A 943 -32.78 -16.40 -24.92
N PHE A 944 -33.68 -17.30 -24.53
CA PHE A 944 -35.11 -17.23 -24.86
C PHE A 944 -35.75 -15.89 -24.46
N ILE A 945 -35.43 -15.41 -23.26
CA ILE A 945 -36.07 -14.21 -22.69
C ILE A 945 -35.47 -12.93 -23.28
N LYS A 946 -34.17 -12.94 -23.57
CA LYS A 946 -33.49 -11.85 -24.26
C LYS A 946 -34.00 -11.71 -25.70
N ALA A 947 -34.12 -12.81 -26.44
CA ALA A 947 -34.66 -12.81 -27.79
C ALA A 947 -36.08 -12.24 -27.85
N HIS A 948 -36.96 -12.59 -26.89
CA HIS A 948 -38.29 -11.99 -26.79
C HIS A 948 -38.26 -10.48 -26.53
N LYS A 949 -37.29 -9.98 -25.76
CA LYS A 949 -37.12 -8.55 -25.54
C LYS A 949 -36.70 -7.85 -26.83
N GLU A 950 -35.74 -8.42 -27.57
CA GLU A 950 -35.26 -7.89 -28.85
C GLU A 950 -36.36 -7.86 -29.91
N ILE A 951 -37.15 -8.93 -30.04
CA ILE A 951 -38.29 -8.98 -30.97
C ILE A 951 -39.29 -7.85 -30.67
N ARG A 952 -39.60 -7.62 -29.38
CA ARG A 952 -40.52 -6.56 -28.96
C ARG A 952 -39.93 -5.16 -29.20
N ASP A 953 -38.65 -4.96 -28.90
CA ASP A 953 -37.99 -3.67 -29.08
C ASP A 953 -37.86 -3.33 -30.59
N ALA A 954 -37.63 -4.33 -31.45
CA ALA A 954 -37.67 -4.19 -32.90
C ALA A 954 -39.07 -3.83 -33.42
N GLN A 955 -40.12 -4.52 -32.93
CA GLN A 955 -41.51 -4.21 -33.28
C GLN A 955 -41.88 -2.75 -32.94
N ASN A 956 -41.50 -2.29 -31.74
CA ASN A 956 -41.72 -0.91 -31.30
C ASN A 956 -40.94 0.17 -32.09
N GLN A 957 -39.87 -0.21 -32.81
CA GLN A 957 -39.10 0.69 -33.68
C GLN A 957 -39.70 0.78 -35.09
N THR A 958 -40.33 -0.29 -35.59
CA THR A 958 -41.09 -0.27 -36.85
C THR A 958 -42.44 0.44 -36.74
N ASP A 959 -42.99 0.58 -35.53
CA ASP A 959 -44.26 1.28 -35.25
C ASP A 959 -44.08 2.79 -34.96
N LYS A 960 -42.85 3.30 -34.96
CA LYS A 960 -42.51 4.73 -34.86
C LYS A 960 -42.03 5.24 -36.23
#